data_AF-A0A934S6B6-F1
#
_entry.id   AF-A0A934S6B6-F1
#
_cell.length_a   1.000
_cell.length_b   1.000
_cell.length_c   1.000
_cell.angle_alpha   90.00
_cell.angle_beta   90.00
_cell.angle_gamma   90.00
#
_symmetry.space_group_name_H-M   'P 1'
#
loop_
_entity.id
_entity.type
_entity.pdbx_description
1 polymer ?
#
loop_
_entity_poly.entity_id
_entity_poly.type
_entity_poly.pdbx_seq_one_letter_code
_entity_poly.pdbx_strand_id
1 'polypeptide(L)'
;MRRFTLAIFLFGLAVPVFGQAAKTPGRLEVLFLGDDRGHQPIERYRVLKQALGPRGVNLTYVEDLSKITAENLALQDALIVYANHEEDQVPEAILPWVKSGGALVALHSACGNFHPSKSWFDLVGGRFQSHEGHEFSPVNVDKNHPIMRDLPTLECWDETYVHTDLTDDRHLLQERPALNAGETEPEPWTWTRDEGKGRVFYTASGHDLRCWNLPAYQELVYRGILWSVGDARAKEFLAVEIPKLEMETPRISNRAHPEIPMMELQKPLSAEDSAKHAQVPAGTKLELFASEPMVINPIAIDWDERGRAFVVESFGYPNDVPMEVGRGKDRIKILEDTDFDGKADKMTLFADGLRHCTTTVFYDGGVIATDGPDIVFLKDKNGDGWAEVHRRLATGLNMSDTHAATSHFMYGVDNWIYATVGYSGVDLNVNGETHKFGNAVFRFRPDFSELEHLQNTSNNTWGLGFTEDGDVIGSTANNNPSWMVSIPSSAYQGTGIEQPQTPRIETSTFIYPNTFDITQVDQINRFTAGAGHQFYTDDLLAAELKPNDAFICEPTGHLVALGTIHDNGSLKTTVMRGNNLFASSDAWCAPVAARPGPDGAMWIADWYDPIIQHNVVFRFWNPARGYDQPHSPFQTGDPGPGKGNAYVTPLRDSEHGRIWRIVPMDGNARKPLALDLTKPATLMAGLKSPSQAVRLQAQRLLIERGKEDAVAPLAALIEQSAKAEGSDKPLAAMHAIWALEGLGLKPGSAAYQAVAGVLATPGTHPLLRRHALAALGADDPAVIQLLPELLARASSPRNQLFNLIACAETSPNDGVAKAVWHLANHGSSLDDTQREAIRLAMHRQGFSMLAVAVGELEDKLPESWQGKALIEVAEQIAAGPNKPALVALLDQAPLALREQFAPALAKAGTEAPEAEKLPDHLIAGRDAYMKACIECHQVTGLGMSGTFPPLKGSEWVRGNPRTILRIMLGGLSGPIEVKGEKFDSVMPGHSHIDDEEIAAIASYVRYAFGDLKEKPFPPAEVKALRPEIEKRMFAPWTVKELKALER
;
A
#
# COMPACT_ATOMS: atom_id res chain seq x y z
N MET A 1 14.83 -51.86 54.58
CA MET A 1 14.79 -52.93 53.54
C MET A 1 13.38 -53.04 52.99
N ARG A 2 13.09 -52.46 51.82
CA ARG A 2 11.96 -52.79 50.95
C ARG A 2 12.28 -52.28 49.54
N ARG A 3 11.90 -53.11 48.56
CA ARG A 3 12.49 -53.29 47.23
C ARG A 3 12.16 -52.13 46.27
N PHE A 4 13.15 -51.70 45.49
CA PHE A 4 12.95 -50.92 44.26
C PHE A 4 12.42 -51.85 43.17
N THR A 5 11.29 -51.50 42.56
CA THR A 5 10.78 -52.15 41.35
C THR A 5 11.09 -51.21 40.18
N LEU A 6 11.95 -51.67 39.29
CA LEU A 6 12.34 -51.01 38.04
C LEU A 6 11.17 -51.11 37.05
N ALA A 7 10.52 -49.99 36.74
CA ALA A 7 9.57 -49.90 35.64
C ALA A 7 10.33 -49.52 34.36
N ILE A 8 10.38 -50.44 33.41
CA ILE A 8 10.93 -50.25 32.07
C ILE A 8 9.92 -49.38 31.30
N PHE A 9 10.28 -48.12 31.03
CA PHE A 9 9.57 -47.30 30.04
C PHE A 9 10.03 -47.75 28.64
N LEU A 10 9.18 -48.49 27.93
CA LEU A 10 9.29 -48.61 26.48
C LEU A 10 8.90 -47.27 25.86
N PHE A 11 9.89 -46.52 25.38
CA PHE A 11 9.67 -45.47 24.39
C PHE A 11 9.23 -46.14 23.07
N GLY A 12 7.93 -46.28 22.88
CA GLY A 12 7.38 -46.51 21.55
C GLY A 12 7.51 -45.21 20.77
N LEU A 13 8.30 -45.21 19.69
CA LEU A 13 8.26 -44.19 18.64
C LEU A 13 6.83 -44.15 18.10
N ALA A 14 6.03 -43.17 18.54
CA ALA A 14 4.75 -42.88 17.94
C ALA A 14 5.02 -42.30 16.55
N VAL A 15 4.83 -43.11 15.51
CA VAL A 15 4.77 -42.59 14.13
C VAL A 15 3.57 -41.65 14.08
N PRO A 16 3.75 -40.37 13.67
CA PRO A 16 2.61 -39.48 13.49
C PRO A 16 1.66 -40.11 12.47
N VAL A 17 0.44 -40.40 12.91
CA VAL A 17 -0.62 -40.86 12.01
C VAL A 17 -1.16 -39.61 11.31
N PHE A 18 -0.84 -39.47 10.03
CA PHE A 18 -1.48 -38.45 9.20
C PHE A 18 -2.97 -38.81 9.06
N GLY A 19 -3.83 -38.02 9.71
CA GLY A 19 -5.26 -38.06 9.44
C GLY A 19 -5.53 -37.54 8.03
N GLN A 20 -6.45 -38.16 7.30
CA GLN A 20 -6.85 -37.68 5.98
C GLN A 20 -7.77 -36.47 6.18
N ALA A 21 -7.25 -35.26 5.96
CA ALA A 21 -8.05 -34.04 5.99
C ALA A 21 -8.96 -33.98 4.75
N ALA A 22 -10.11 -33.32 4.87
CA ALA A 22 -11.01 -33.10 3.75
C ALA A 22 -10.36 -32.17 2.72
N LYS A 23 -10.41 -32.56 1.43
CA LYS A 23 -9.84 -31.83 0.29
C LYS A 23 -10.96 -31.41 -0.67
N THR A 24 -10.72 -30.36 -1.44
CA THR A 24 -11.65 -29.91 -2.49
C THR A 24 -12.02 -31.07 -3.42
N PRO A 25 -13.30 -31.47 -3.52
CA PRO A 25 -13.68 -32.60 -4.36
C PRO A 25 -13.34 -32.32 -5.82
N GLY A 26 -12.69 -33.27 -6.48
CA GLY A 26 -12.41 -33.18 -7.93
C GLY A 26 -11.30 -32.25 -8.39
N ARG A 27 -10.54 -31.64 -7.46
CA ARG A 27 -9.32 -30.87 -7.74
C ARG A 27 -8.11 -31.57 -7.12
N LEU A 28 -6.92 -31.32 -7.64
CA LEU A 28 -5.66 -31.72 -6.97
C LEU A 28 -5.09 -30.53 -6.20
N GLU A 29 -4.82 -30.71 -4.90
CA GLU A 29 -4.17 -29.68 -4.08
C GLU A 29 -2.65 -29.91 -4.08
N VAL A 30 -1.87 -28.92 -4.53
CA VAL A 30 -0.42 -29.03 -4.67
C VAL A 30 0.26 -27.86 -3.95
N LEU A 31 1.09 -28.19 -2.97
CA LEU A 31 1.93 -27.23 -2.28
C LEU A 31 3.24 -27.06 -3.05
N PHE A 32 3.58 -25.82 -3.39
CA PHE A 32 4.81 -25.45 -4.07
C PHE A 32 5.75 -24.79 -3.05
N LEU A 33 6.82 -25.48 -2.67
CA LEU A 33 7.88 -24.95 -1.82
C LEU A 33 8.95 -24.28 -2.69
N GLY A 34 9.02 -22.95 -2.58
CA GLY A 34 10.04 -22.08 -3.19
C GLY A 34 11.06 -21.57 -2.18
N ASP A 35 11.85 -20.58 -2.62
CA ASP A 35 12.80 -19.80 -1.85
C ASP A 35 12.80 -18.34 -2.35
N ASP A 36 13.53 -17.46 -1.66
CA ASP A 36 13.73 -16.05 -2.05
C ASP A 36 15.10 -15.82 -2.74
N ARG A 37 15.73 -16.89 -3.25
CA ARG A 37 17.07 -16.89 -3.83
C ARG A 37 17.03 -16.79 -5.37
N GLY A 38 18.18 -16.95 -6.02
CA GLY A 38 18.43 -16.55 -7.41
C GLY A 38 17.54 -17.17 -8.51
N HIS A 39 16.83 -18.27 -8.23
CA HIS A 39 16.03 -19.00 -9.24
C HIS A 39 14.62 -18.43 -9.49
N GLN A 40 14.22 -17.40 -8.74
CA GLN A 40 12.88 -16.78 -8.80
C GLN A 40 11.72 -17.79 -8.75
N PRO A 41 11.62 -18.66 -7.73
CA PRO A 41 10.57 -19.70 -7.63
C PRO A 41 9.14 -19.16 -7.75
N ILE A 42 8.86 -17.97 -7.22
CA ILE A 42 7.54 -17.34 -7.32
C ILE A 42 7.08 -17.10 -8.77
N GLU A 43 8.00 -16.79 -9.69
CA GLU A 43 7.68 -16.63 -11.12
C GLU A 43 7.42 -18.00 -11.78
N ARG A 44 8.12 -19.04 -11.33
CA ARG A 44 7.93 -20.42 -11.81
C ARG A 44 6.58 -20.97 -11.36
N TYR A 45 6.24 -20.73 -10.10
CA TYR A 45 4.91 -20.96 -9.54
C TYR A 45 3.83 -20.26 -10.36
N ARG A 46 4.00 -18.96 -10.70
CA ARG A 46 3.01 -18.21 -11.49
C ARG A 46 2.75 -18.88 -12.85
N VAL A 47 3.80 -19.20 -13.60
CA VAL A 47 3.66 -19.85 -14.93
C VAL A 47 2.99 -21.22 -14.81
N LEU A 48 3.41 -22.04 -13.83
CA LEU A 48 2.85 -23.37 -13.65
C LEU A 48 1.39 -23.32 -13.19
N LYS A 49 1.05 -22.37 -12.31
CA LYS A 49 -0.33 -22.10 -11.86
C LYS A 49 -1.24 -21.75 -13.04
N GLN A 50 -0.80 -20.87 -13.94
CA GLN A 50 -1.55 -20.51 -15.16
C GLN A 50 -1.74 -21.70 -16.12
N ALA A 51 -0.74 -22.58 -16.22
CA ALA A 51 -0.79 -23.75 -17.10
C ALA A 51 -1.66 -24.89 -16.55
N LEU A 52 -1.65 -25.12 -15.24
CA LEU A 52 -2.30 -26.28 -14.63
C LEU A 52 -3.63 -25.96 -13.95
N GLY A 53 -3.90 -24.68 -13.63
CA GLY A 53 -5.17 -24.22 -13.08
C GLY A 53 -6.40 -24.62 -13.91
N PRO A 54 -6.41 -24.40 -15.25
CA PRO A 54 -7.52 -24.80 -16.12
C PRO A 54 -7.70 -26.32 -16.23
N ARG A 55 -6.70 -27.09 -15.77
CA ARG A 55 -6.70 -28.55 -15.73
C ARG A 55 -7.09 -29.10 -14.38
N GLY A 56 -7.46 -28.27 -13.40
CA GLY A 56 -7.92 -28.68 -12.07
C GLY A 56 -6.84 -28.86 -11.01
N VAL A 57 -5.61 -28.40 -11.26
CA VAL A 57 -4.53 -28.47 -10.28
C VAL A 57 -4.43 -27.12 -9.56
N ASN A 58 -4.75 -27.13 -8.27
CA ASN A 58 -4.63 -25.99 -7.37
C ASN A 58 -3.20 -25.91 -6.86
N LEU A 59 -2.47 -24.85 -7.21
CA LEU A 59 -1.15 -24.60 -6.66
C LEU A 59 -1.24 -23.55 -5.55
N THR A 60 -0.58 -23.85 -4.43
CA THR A 60 -0.39 -22.95 -3.28
C THR A 60 1.10 -22.78 -3.02
N TYR A 61 1.59 -21.55 -2.96
CA TYR A 61 3.01 -21.24 -2.81
C TYR A 61 3.41 -20.98 -1.35
N VAL A 62 4.56 -21.49 -0.92
CA VAL A 62 5.20 -21.20 0.37
C VAL A 62 6.71 -21.09 0.22
N GLU A 63 7.31 -20.17 0.96
CA GLU A 63 8.79 -20.04 1.12
C GLU A 63 9.22 -20.38 2.55
N ASP A 64 8.35 -20.10 3.52
CA ASP A 64 8.59 -20.32 4.95
C ASP A 64 8.48 -21.81 5.31
N LEU A 65 9.63 -22.43 5.63
CA LEU A 65 9.71 -23.83 6.03
C LEU A 65 8.85 -24.18 7.26
N SER A 66 8.52 -23.21 8.12
CA SER A 66 7.62 -23.44 9.27
C SER A 66 6.18 -23.78 8.84
N LYS A 67 5.83 -23.52 7.57
CA LYS A 67 4.55 -23.92 6.97
C LYS A 67 4.55 -25.36 6.48
N ILE A 68 5.69 -26.05 6.46
CA ILE A 68 5.77 -27.47 6.10
C ILE A 68 5.52 -28.33 7.33
N THR A 69 4.27 -28.34 7.78
CA THR A 69 3.81 -29.12 8.93
C THR A 69 3.02 -30.35 8.50
N ALA A 70 2.81 -31.29 9.42
CA ALA A 70 2.00 -32.48 9.13
C ALA A 70 0.55 -32.12 8.81
N GLU A 71 0.00 -31.12 9.50
CA GLU A 71 -1.36 -30.61 9.30
C GLU A 71 -1.51 -29.97 7.93
N ASN A 72 -0.56 -29.12 7.52
CA ASN A 72 -0.63 -28.48 6.20
C ASN A 72 -0.45 -29.51 5.07
N LEU A 73 0.53 -30.42 5.18
CA LEU A 73 0.75 -31.47 4.18
C LEU A 73 -0.44 -32.46 4.08
N ALA A 74 -1.22 -32.65 5.16
CA ALA A 74 -2.43 -33.46 5.11
C ALA A 74 -3.52 -32.90 4.18
N LEU A 75 -3.50 -31.58 3.93
CA LEU A 75 -4.39 -30.91 2.98
C LEU A 75 -3.95 -31.10 1.52
N GLN A 76 -2.73 -31.59 1.27
CA GLN A 76 -2.11 -31.62 -0.06
C GLN A 76 -2.13 -33.02 -0.67
N ASP A 77 -2.29 -33.10 -1.97
CA ASP A 77 -2.07 -34.30 -2.78
C ASP A 77 -0.59 -34.45 -3.18
N ALA A 78 0.10 -33.34 -3.46
CA ALA A 78 1.52 -33.34 -3.80
C ALA A 78 2.29 -32.16 -3.20
N LEU A 79 3.58 -32.36 -2.98
CA LEU A 79 4.56 -31.34 -2.67
C LEU A 79 5.49 -31.17 -3.87
N ILE A 80 5.46 -30.00 -4.51
CA ILE A 80 6.49 -29.56 -5.44
C ILE A 80 7.59 -28.87 -4.65
N VAL A 81 8.84 -29.21 -4.94
CA VAL A 81 10.02 -28.51 -4.42
C VAL A 81 10.80 -27.93 -5.58
N TYR A 82 11.01 -26.61 -5.55
CA TYR A 82 11.89 -25.88 -6.45
C TYR A 82 12.55 -24.77 -5.62
N ALA A 83 13.59 -25.14 -4.87
CA ALA A 83 14.21 -24.30 -3.86
C ALA A 83 15.65 -24.74 -3.55
N ASN A 84 16.41 -23.85 -2.93
CA ASN A 84 17.80 -23.97 -2.47
C ASN A 84 17.92 -23.50 -1.01
N HIS A 85 17.08 -24.06 -0.14
CA HIS A 85 17.20 -23.94 1.31
C HIS A 85 18.54 -24.55 1.76
N GLU A 86 19.30 -23.80 2.57
CA GLU A 86 20.64 -24.18 3.07
C GLU A 86 20.61 -24.85 4.44
N GLU A 87 19.41 -25.02 4.98
CA GLU A 87 19.15 -25.71 6.23
C GLU A 87 19.68 -27.14 6.15
N ASP A 88 20.45 -27.55 7.15
CA ASP A 88 21.06 -28.89 7.21
C ASP A 88 20.03 -30.00 7.51
N GLN A 89 18.79 -29.62 7.83
CA GLN A 89 17.68 -30.52 8.13
C GLN A 89 16.47 -30.26 7.23
N VAL A 90 15.96 -31.35 6.66
CA VAL A 90 14.67 -31.37 5.97
C VAL A 90 13.56 -31.16 7.01
N PRO A 91 12.50 -30.38 6.70
CA PRO A 91 11.33 -30.32 7.57
C PRO A 91 10.83 -31.71 7.95
N GLU A 92 10.70 -31.94 9.27
CA GLU A 92 10.46 -33.28 9.85
C GLU A 92 9.21 -33.98 9.28
N ALA A 93 8.23 -33.20 8.78
CA ALA A 93 6.99 -33.71 8.24
C ALA A 93 7.13 -34.37 6.85
N ILE A 94 8.11 -33.96 6.02
CA ILE A 94 8.17 -34.38 4.60
C ILE A 94 8.41 -35.88 4.47
N LEU A 95 9.49 -36.40 5.08
CA LEU A 95 9.88 -37.80 4.91
C LEU A 95 8.80 -38.79 5.38
N PRO A 96 8.21 -38.64 6.60
CA PRO A 96 7.11 -39.48 7.05
C PRO A 96 5.88 -39.38 6.15
N TRP A 97 5.55 -38.17 5.68
CA TRP A 97 4.41 -37.94 4.81
C TRP A 97 4.57 -38.67 3.47
N VAL A 98 5.72 -38.52 2.79
CA VAL A 98 6.00 -39.25 1.54
C VAL A 98 5.98 -40.75 1.77
N LYS A 99 6.67 -41.27 2.81
CA LYS A 99 6.66 -42.70 3.15
C LYS A 99 5.25 -43.27 3.35
N SER A 100 4.33 -42.44 3.86
CA SER A 100 2.94 -42.83 4.11
C SER A 100 2.03 -42.80 2.88
N GLY A 101 2.48 -42.22 1.75
CA GLY A 101 1.74 -42.12 0.51
C GLY A 101 1.69 -40.71 -0.12
N GLY A 102 2.31 -39.70 0.51
CA GLY A 102 2.42 -38.37 -0.06
C GLY A 102 3.26 -38.33 -1.34
N ALA A 103 2.89 -37.48 -2.28
CA ALA A 103 3.59 -37.34 -3.56
C ALA A 103 4.67 -36.25 -3.49
N LEU A 104 5.89 -36.56 -3.95
CA LEU A 104 6.97 -35.59 -4.06
C LEU A 104 7.33 -35.35 -5.53
N VAL A 105 7.29 -34.09 -5.94
CA VAL A 105 7.67 -33.62 -7.29
C VAL A 105 8.85 -32.67 -7.13
N ALA A 106 10.06 -33.20 -7.30
CA ALA A 106 11.30 -32.46 -7.16
C ALA A 106 11.72 -31.88 -8.53
N LEU A 107 11.90 -30.56 -8.61
CA LEU A 107 12.23 -29.89 -9.86
C LEU A 107 13.60 -29.23 -9.75
N HIS A 108 14.48 -29.52 -10.70
CA HIS A 108 15.76 -28.85 -10.94
C HIS A 108 16.60 -28.64 -9.67
N SER A 109 16.53 -27.46 -9.06
CA SER A 109 17.28 -27.07 -7.84
C SER A 109 17.00 -27.99 -6.64
N ALA A 110 15.88 -28.71 -6.63
CA ALA A 110 15.51 -29.60 -5.54
C ALA A 110 16.59 -30.64 -5.18
N CYS A 111 17.42 -31.12 -6.13
CA CYS A 111 18.50 -32.07 -5.83
C CYS A 111 19.71 -31.43 -5.10
N GLY A 112 19.76 -30.10 -5.03
CA GLY A 112 20.74 -29.33 -4.26
C GLY A 112 20.21 -28.85 -2.89
N ASN A 113 18.95 -29.11 -2.60
CA ASN A 113 18.26 -28.59 -1.42
C ASN A 113 18.70 -29.27 -0.11
N PHE A 114 18.57 -28.59 1.03
CA PHE A 114 18.86 -29.08 2.38
C PHE A 114 20.26 -29.70 2.58
N HIS A 115 21.32 -29.02 2.14
CA HIS A 115 22.69 -29.57 2.21
C HIS A 115 23.25 -29.52 3.65
N PRO A 116 23.87 -30.61 4.20
CA PRO A 116 24.30 -31.87 3.56
C PRO A 116 23.36 -33.08 3.81
N SER A 117 22.04 -32.90 3.86
CA SER A 117 21.08 -33.95 4.23
C SER A 117 21.08 -35.16 3.27
N LYS A 118 21.79 -36.23 3.65
CA LYS A 118 21.77 -37.50 2.90
C LYS A 118 20.35 -38.06 2.77
N SER A 119 19.52 -37.91 3.79
CA SER A 119 18.14 -38.43 3.76
C SER A 119 17.28 -37.70 2.73
N TRP A 120 17.57 -36.43 2.43
CA TRP A 120 16.95 -35.71 1.31
C TRP A 120 17.45 -36.21 -0.04
N PHE A 121 18.77 -36.35 -0.21
CA PHE A 121 19.34 -36.81 -1.47
C PHE A 121 18.90 -38.23 -1.83
N ASP A 122 18.85 -39.13 -0.83
CA ASP A 122 18.27 -40.46 -0.97
C ASP A 122 16.78 -40.36 -1.33
N LEU A 123 16.04 -39.42 -0.73
CA LEU A 123 14.62 -39.19 -1.01
C LEU A 123 14.37 -38.62 -2.42
N VAL A 124 15.26 -37.82 -2.99
CA VAL A 124 15.16 -37.33 -4.39
C VAL A 124 15.71 -38.37 -5.38
N GLY A 125 16.65 -39.19 -4.94
CA GLY A 125 17.34 -40.20 -5.73
C GLY A 125 18.65 -39.71 -6.36
N GLY A 126 19.18 -38.57 -5.94
CA GLY A 126 20.41 -38.00 -6.46
C GLY A 126 20.73 -36.66 -5.82
N ARG A 127 22.01 -36.27 -5.89
CA ARG A 127 22.53 -35.03 -5.33
C ARG A 127 23.18 -34.18 -6.42
N PHE A 128 22.91 -32.88 -6.40
CA PHE A 128 23.62 -31.92 -7.24
C PHE A 128 25.15 -31.94 -7.02
N GLN A 129 25.93 -31.96 -8.10
CA GLN A 129 27.39 -31.88 -8.07
C GLN A 129 27.92 -30.61 -8.74
N SER A 130 27.52 -30.37 -9.98
CA SER A 130 27.98 -29.23 -10.80
C SER A 130 27.01 -28.97 -11.95
N HIS A 131 27.19 -27.87 -12.67
CA HIS A 131 26.42 -27.55 -13.86
C HIS A 131 27.26 -26.78 -14.89
N GLU A 132 26.83 -26.82 -16.15
CA GLU A 132 27.15 -25.82 -17.17
C GLU A 132 25.84 -25.28 -17.77
N GLY A 133 25.89 -24.55 -18.89
CA GLY A 133 24.69 -24.04 -19.57
C GLY A 133 24.75 -24.32 -21.06
N HIS A 134 23.75 -25.04 -21.58
CA HIS A 134 23.68 -25.43 -22.99
C HIS A 134 22.23 -25.36 -23.50
N GLU A 135 22.07 -25.24 -24.81
CA GLU A 135 20.79 -25.51 -25.49
C GLU A 135 20.79 -26.97 -25.95
N PHE A 136 19.79 -27.75 -25.53
CA PHE A 136 19.73 -29.18 -25.80
C PHE A 136 18.30 -29.71 -25.66
N SER A 137 18.11 -30.96 -26.08
CA SER A 137 16.92 -31.76 -25.81
C SER A 137 17.28 -33.03 -25.05
N PRO A 138 16.68 -33.31 -23.88
CA PRO A 138 16.77 -34.62 -23.26
C PRO A 138 16.21 -35.72 -24.17
N VAL A 139 16.78 -36.92 -24.07
CA VAL A 139 16.40 -38.10 -24.84
C VAL A 139 15.56 -39.03 -23.96
N ASN A 140 14.36 -39.39 -24.44
CA ASN A 140 13.47 -40.30 -23.71
C ASN A 140 14.00 -41.74 -23.77
N VAL A 141 14.33 -42.31 -22.61
CA VAL A 141 14.82 -43.69 -22.44
C VAL A 141 13.64 -44.67 -22.36
N ASP A 142 12.66 -44.38 -21.50
CA ASP A 142 11.42 -45.15 -21.40
C ASP A 142 10.24 -44.38 -22.02
N LYS A 143 10.06 -44.56 -23.33
CA LYS A 143 8.97 -43.92 -24.10
C LYS A 143 7.58 -44.46 -23.78
N ASN A 144 7.48 -45.62 -23.10
CA ASN A 144 6.21 -46.27 -22.82
C ASN A 144 5.65 -45.87 -21.45
N HIS A 145 6.49 -45.30 -20.57
CA HIS A 145 6.08 -44.79 -19.26
C HIS A 145 4.94 -43.77 -19.40
N PRO A 146 3.92 -43.79 -18.51
CA PRO A 146 2.77 -42.86 -18.59
C PRO A 146 3.17 -41.38 -18.66
N ILE A 147 4.28 -41.00 -18.04
CA ILE A 147 4.81 -39.63 -18.08
C ILE A 147 5.33 -39.27 -19.49
N MET A 148 6.05 -40.19 -20.13
CA MET A 148 6.83 -39.92 -21.34
C MET A 148 6.08 -40.21 -22.64
N ARG A 149 5.01 -41.00 -22.58
CA ARG A 149 4.25 -41.42 -23.76
C ARG A 149 3.72 -40.23 -24.54
N ASP A 150 4.12 -40.09 -25.80
CA ASP A 150 3.74 -38.99 -26.68
C ASP A 150 4.07 -37.58 -26.13
N LEU A 151 5.05 -37.48 -25.23
CA LEU A 151 5.53 -36.18 -24.75
C LEU A 151 6.24 -35.45 -25.91
N PRO A 152 5.89 -34.18 -26.21
CA PRO A 152 6.59 -33.40 -27.22
C PRO A 152 8.07 -33.23 -26.88
N THR A 153 8.91 -33.01 -27.91
CA THR A 153 10.34 -32.71 -27.72
C THR A 153 10.49 -31.46 -26.85
N LEU A 154 11.29 -31.58 -25.79
CA LEU A 154 11.63 -30.48 -24.90
C LEU A 154 13.02 -29.96 -25.30
N GLU A 155 13.07 -28.88 -26.08
CA GLU A 155 14.33 -28.22 -26.47
C GLU A 155 14.36 -26.80 -25.89
N CYS A 156 15.34 -26.52 -25.05
CA CYS A 156 15.57 -25.19 -24.50
C CYS A 156 17.02 -25.03 -24.04
N TRP A 157 17.43 -23.78 -23.86
CA TRP A 157 18.59 -23.48 -23.03
C TRP A 157 18.25 -23.74 -21.56
N ASP A 158 19.10 -24.49 -20.86
CA ASP A 158 18.94 -24.85 -19.44
C ASP A 158 20.31 -25.06 -18.77
N GLU A 159 20.33 -25.16 -17.44
CA GLU A 159 21.53 -25.56 -16.70
C GLU A 159 21.70 -27.08 -16.76
N THR A 160 22.78 -27.55 -17.38
CA THR A 160 23.11 -28.96 -17.57
C THR A 160 23.70 -29.56 -16.29
N TYR A 161 22.84 -29.87 -15.32
CA TYR A 161 23.23 -30.48 -14.06
C TYR A 161 23.98 -31.80 -14.24
N VAL A 162 24.92 -32.05 -13.33
CA VAL A 162 25.61 -33.31 -13.10
C VAL A 162 25.28 -33.77 -11.69
N HIS A 163 24.96 -35.06 -11.55
CA HIS A 163 24.53 -35.63 -10.27
C HIS A 163 25.57 -36.62 -9.71
N THR A 164 25.66 -36.65 -8.38
CA THR A 164 26.38 -37.65 -7.60
C THR A 164 25.42 -38.34 -6.62
N ASP A 165 25.91 -39.35 -5.89
CA ASP A 165 25.16 -40.05 -4.84
C ASP A 165 23.82 -40.62 -5.33
N LEU A 166 23.84 -41.07 -6.59
CA LEU A 166 22.72 -41.66 -7.29
C LEU A 166 22.35 -43.03 -6.65
N THR A 167 21.13 -43.15 -6.10
CA THR A 167 20.53 -44.42 -5.62
C THR A 167 20.24 -45.45 -6.74
N ASP A 168 20.32 -46.76 -6.47
CA ASP A 168 20.18 -47.78 -7.54
C ASP A 168 18.73 -48.09 -7.96
N ASP A 169 17.74 -47.62 -7.19
CA ASP A 169 16.32 -47.93 -7.31
C ASP A 169 15.52 -46.91 -8.15
N ARG A 170 16.20 -45.96 -8.82
CA ARG A 170 15.56 -45.05 -9.77
C ARG A 170 15.07 -45.78 -11.03
N HIS A 171 13.91 -45.38 -11.53
CA HIS A 171 13.45 -45.70 -12.89
C HIS A 171 13.73 -44.49 -13.81
N LEU A 172 14.72 -44.64 -14.70
CA LEU A 172 15.16 -43.57 -15.60
C LEU A 172 14.16 -43.34 -16.73
N LEU A 173 13.78 -42.07 -16.96
CA LEU A 173 12.83 -41.65 -17.98
C LEU A 173 13.49 -40.87 -19.12
N GLN A 174 14.43 -39.97 -18.78
CA GLN A 174 15.20 -39.19 -19.75
C GLN A 174 16.67 -39.17 -19.38
N GLU A 175 17.53 -39.11 -20.40
CA GLU A 175 18.96 -38.84 -20.29
C GLU A 175 19.31 -37.58 -21.10
N ARG A 176 20.31 -36.83 -20.64
CA ARG A 176 20.90 -35.73 -21.41
C ARG A 176 22.14 -36.25 -22.12
N PRO A 177 22.35 -35.96 -23.42
CA PRO A 177 23.62 -36.29 -24.10
C PRO A 177 24.84 -35.73 -23.37
N ALA A 178 26.01 -36.36 -23.51
CA ALA A 178 27.28 -35.82 -22.99
C ALA A 178 27.59 -34.46 -23.65
N LEU A 179 27.50 -33.38 -22.87
CA LEU A 179 27.64 -32.00 -23.35
C LEU A 179 28.63 -31.18 -22.53
N ASN A 180 28.75 -31.45 -21.23
CA ASN A 180 29.65 -30.70 -20.37
C ASN A 180 31.11 -31.09 -20.63
N ALA A 181 32.03 -30.18 -20.30
CA ALA A 181 33.44 -30.41 -20.48
C ALA A 181 33.91 -31.64 -19.67
N GLY A 182 34.38 -32.67 -20.38
CA GLY A 182 34.90 -33.90 -19.77
C GLY A 182 33.88 -35.03 -19.62
N GLU A 183 32.62 -34.83 -19.99
CA GLU A 183 31.63 -35.90 -20.08
C GLU A 183 31.86 -36.77 -21.32
N THR A 184 31.78 -38.09 -21.14
CA THR A 184 31.85 -39.06 -22.24
C THR A 184 30.60 -39.92 -22.39
N GLU A 185 29.71 -39.90 -21.38
CA GLU A 185 28.49 -40.71 -21.30
C GLU A 185 27.28 -39.79 -21.06
N PRO A 186 26.07 -40.20 -21.47
CA PRO A 186 24.85 -39.48 -21.14
C PRO A 186 24.61 -39.36 -19.63
N GLU A 187 24.04 -38.24 -19.20
CA GLU A 187 23.74 -37.92 -17.81
C GLU A 187 22.26 -38.25 -17.50
N PRO A 188 21.94 -38.96 -16.40
CA PRO A 188 20.56 -39.13 -15.94
C PRO A 188 19.86 -37.78 -15.75
N TRP A 189 18.67 -37.61 -16.33
CA TRP A 189 18.04 -36.30 -16.41
C TRP A 189 16.67 -36.21 -15.75
N THR A 190 15.83 -37.22 -15.99
CA THR A 190 14.48 -37.31 -15.42
C THR A 190 14.25 -38.74 -14.98
N TRP A 191 13.73 -38.93 -13.78
CA TRP A 191 13.48 -40.25 -13.22
C TRP A 191 12.31 -40.25 -12.24
N THR A 192 11.91 -41.47 -11.89
CA THR A 192 10.95 -41.74 -10.83
C THR A 192 11.53 -42.71 -9.81
N ARG A 193 10.96 -42.73 -8.61
CA ARG A 193 11.30 -43.68 -7.54
C ARG A 193 10.10 -43.87 -6.61
N ASP A 194 10.08 -44.99 -5.90
CA ASP A 194 9.13 -45.23 -4.81
C ASP A 194 9.82 -45.02 -3.45
N GLU A 195 9.10 -44.43 -2.50
CA GLU A 195 9.55 -44.29 -1.11
C GLU A 195 8.43 -44.75 -0.17
N GLY A 196 8.55 -45.97 0.39
CA GLY A 196 7.47 -46.56 1.17
C GLY A 196 6.21 -46.76 0.31
N LYS A 197 5.14 -46.01 0.61
CA LYS A 197 3.91 -45.98 -0.21
C LYS A 197 3.84 -44.77 -1.15
N GLY A 198 4.72 -43.79 -0.99
CA GLY A 198 4.76 -42.59 -1.80
C GLY A 198 5.58 -42.77 -3.07
N ARG A 199 5.36 -41.85 -4.01
CA ARG A 199 6.05 -41.80 -5.29
C ARG A 199 6.80 -40.46 -5.42
N VAL A 200 8.00 -40.54 -5.97
CA VAL A 200 8.90 -39.40 -6.20
C VAL A 200 9.14 -39.26 -7.69
N PHE A 201 8.89 -38.07 -8.22
CA PHE A 201 9.29 -37.66 -9.57
C PHE A 201 10.38 -36.60 -9.48
N TYR A 202 11.43 -36.74 -10.28
CA TYR A 202 12.46 -35.72 -10.44
C TYR A 202 12.75 -35.43 -11.91
N THR A 203 12.96 -34.15 -12.22
CA THR A 203 13.57 -33.71 -13.48
C THR A 203 14.60 -32.62 -13.23
N ALA A 204 15.75 -32.73 -13.89
CA ALA A 204 16.81 -31.72 -13.85
C ALA A 204 16.51 -30.51 -14.75
N SER A 205 15.54 -30.60 -15.67
CA SER A 205 15.09 -29.43 -16.44
C SER A 205 14.38 -28.42 -15.54
N GLY A 206 14.57 -27.12 -15.80
CA GLY A 206 13.79 -26.07 -15.16
C GLY A 206 14.59 -24.91 -14.53
N HIS A 207 15.82 -24.63 -14.94
CA HIS A 207 16.53 -23.42 -14.51
C HIS A 207 15.88 -22.16 -15.11
N ASP A 208 15.86 -22.10 -16.44
CA ASP A 208 15.49 -20.91 -17.20
C ASP A 208 13.98 -20.79 -17.38
N LEU A 209 13.43 -19.59 -17.22
CA LEU A 209 12.00 -19.31 -17.38
C LEU A 209 11.46 -19.71 -18.76
N ARG A 210 12.28 -19.71 -19.82
CA ARG A 210 11.90 -20.19 -21.15
C ARG A 210 11.46 -21.66 -21.12
N CYS A 211 12.14 -22.50 -20.36
CA CYS A 211 11.78 -23.91 -20.18
C CYS A 211 10.36 -24.04 -19.60
N TRP A 212 10.04 -23.25 -18.57
CA TRP A 212 8.73 -23.23 -17.92
C TRP A 212 7.58 -22.78 -18.85
N ASN A 213 7.88 -21.98 -19.86
CA ASN A 213 6.90 -21.52 -20.85
C ASN A 213 6.67 -22.55 -21.99
N LEU A 214 7.46 -23.62 -22.07
CA LEU A 214 7.26 -24.65 -23.07
C LEU A 214 6.08 -25.57 -22.70
N PRO A 215 5.12 -25.80 -23.61
CA PRO A 215 4.04 -26.75 -23.38
C PRO A 215 4.55 -28.17 -23.05
N ALA A 216 5.69 -28.57 -23.63
CA ALA A 216 6.33 -29.85 -23.34
C ALA A 216 6.75 -29.98 -21.87
N TYR A 217 7.31 -28.93 -21.28
CA TYR A 217 7.72 -28.93 -19.87
C TYR A 217 6.52 -28.90 -18.94
N GLN A 218 5.51 -28.07 -19.24
CA GLN A 218 4.27 -28.01 -18.47
C GLN A 218 3.54 -29.36 -18.45
N GLU A 219 3.52 -30.07 -19.60
CA GLU A 219 2.97 -31.41 -19.71
C GLU A 219 3.81 -32.46 -18.94
N LEU A 220 5.14 -32.37 -19.00
CA LEU A 220 6.04 -33.23 -18.23
C LEU A 220 5.76 -33.11 -16.72
N VAL A 221 5.68 -31.88 -16.20
CA VAL A 221 5.41 -31.62 -14.78
C VAL A 221 4.00 -32.08 -14.40
N TYR A 222 2.99 -31.77 -15.22
CA TYR A 222 1.61 -32.23 -14.98
C TYR A 222 1.51 -33.76 -14.85
N ARG A 223 2.12 -34.49 -15.79
CA ARG A 223 2.12 -35.95 -15.74
C ARG A 223 2.97 -36.50 -14.60
N GLY A 224 4.06 -35.81 -14.25
CA GLY A 224 4.85 -36.09 -13.05
C GLY A 224 4.00 -36.01 -11.78
N ILE A 225 3.18 -34.97 -11.64
CA ILE A 225 2.21 -34.83 -10.53
C ILE A 225 1.21 -35.99 -10.55
N LEU A 226 0.53 -36.22 -11.68
CA LEU A 226 -0.49 -37.29 -11.80
C LEU A 226 0.05 -38.67 -11.47
N TRP A 227 1.27 -38.98 -11.91
CA TRP A 227 1.90 -40.26 -11.59
C TRP A 227 2.25 -40.35 -10.09
N SER A 228 2.74 -39.25 -9.52
CA SER A 228 3.22 -39.20 -8.13
C SER A 228 2.10 -39.28 -7.09
N VAL A 229 0.92 -38.72 -7.36
CA VAL A 229 -0.24 -38.84 -6.45
C VAL A 229 -0.80 -40.26 -6.33
N GLY A 230 -0.34 -41.18 -7.19
CA GLY A 230 -0.76 -42.58 -7.18
C GLY A 230 -2.03 -42.84 -7.97
N ASP A 231 -2.15 -44.08 -8.47
CA ASP A 231 -3.15 -44.44 -9.48
C ASP A 231 -4.60 -44.25 -9.00
N ALA A 232 -4.86 -44.49 -7.70
CA ALA A 232 -6.20 -44.34 -7.12
C ALA A 232 -6.64 -42.87 -7.11
N ARG A 233 -5.79 -41.96 -6.63
CA ARG A 233 -6.08 -40.52 -6.55
C ARG A 233 -6.10 -39.89 -7.94
N ALA A 234 -5.16 -40.26 -8.81
CA ALA A 234 -5.16 -39.81 -10.21
C ALA A 234 -6.44 -40.25 -10.93
N LYS A 235 -6.92 -41.48 -10.72
CA LYS A 235 -8.17 -41.96 -11.29
C LYS A 235 -9.39 -41.22 -10.74
N GLU A 236 -9.43 -40.93 -9.44
CA GLU A 236 -10.50 -40.13 -8.82
C GLU A 236 -10.55 -38.72 -9.43
N PHE A 237 -9.40 -38.06 -9.53
CA PHE A 237 -9.28 -36.75 -10.14
C PHE A 237 -9.71 -36.74 -11.60
N LEU A 238 -9.20 -37.68 -12.41
CA LEU A 238 -9.54 -37.79 -13.84
C LEU A 238 -10.99 -38.25 -14.09
N ALA A 239 -11.66 -38.79 -13.09
CA ALA A 239 -13.09 -39.12 -13.17
C ALA A 239 -14.00 -37.90 -12.97
N VAL A 240 -13.47 -36.81 -12.38
CA VAL A 240 -14.18 -35.53 -12.34
C VAL A 240 -14.00 -34.83 -13.67
N GLU A 241 -15.09 -34.70 -14.41
CA GLU A 241 -15.10 -33.99 -15.67
C GLU A 241 -15.05 -32.48 -15.41
N ILE A 242 -13.85 -31.91 -15.59
CA ILE A 242 -13.68 -30.46 -15.62
C ILE A 242 -14.18 -29.96 -16.98
N PRO A 243 -15.20 -29.09 -17.01
CA PRO A 243 -15.78 -28.59 -18.26
C PRO A 243 -14.71 -27.95 -19.14
N LYS A 244 -14.69 -28.28 -20.42
CA LYS A 244 -13.76 -27.64 -21.36
C LYS A 244 -14.17 -26.19 -21.57
N LEU A 245 -13.18 -25.30 -21.58
CA LEU A 245 -13.37 -23.89 -21.95
C LEU A 245 -13.54 -23.81 -23.48
N GLU A 246 -14.79 -23.82 -23.94
CA GLU A 246 -15.11 -23.70 -25.36
C GLU A 246 -14.94 -22.26 -25.83
N MET A 247 -14.18 -22.07 -26.91
CA MET A 247 -13.97 -20.78 -27.55
C MET A 247 -14.88 -20.63 -28.77
N GLU A 248 -15.34 -19.40 -29.04
CA GLU A 248 -16.05 -19.06 -30.27
C GLU A 248 -15.64 -17.69 -30.80
N THR A 249 -15.62 -17.54 -32.13
CA THR A 249 -15.49 -16.22 -32.75
C THR A 249 -16.86 -15.53 -32.77
N PRO A 250 -17.03 -14.37 -32.11
CA PRO A 250 -18.31 -13.69 -32.09
C PRO A 250 -18.75 -13.25 -33.49
N ARG A 251 -20.01 -13.47 -33.83
CA ARG A 251 -20.59 -13.11 -35.15
C ARG A 251 -21.04 -11.65 -35.18
N ILE A 252 -20.11 -10.71 -35.02
CA ILE A 252 -20.40 -9.27 -35.07
C ILE A 252 -19.67 -8.59 -36.22
N SER A 253 -20.27 -7.56 -36.81
CA SER A 253 -19.62 -6.79 -37.88
C SER A 253 -18.63 -5.78 -37.28
N ASN A 254 -17.33 -5.96 -37.53
CA ASN A 254 -16.32 -4.93 -37.22
C ASN A 254 -16.34 -3.85 -38.32
N ARG A 255 -17.01 -2.72 -38.04
CA ARG A 255 -17.17 -1.63 -39.02
C ARG A 255 -16.03 -0.61 -38.97
N ALA A 256 -15.39 -0.47 -37.81
CA ALA A 256 -14.33 0.52 -37.60
C ALA A 256 -12.96 0.03 -38.08
N HIS A 257 -12.69 -1.27 -37.92
CA HIS A 257 -11.39 -1.90 -38.22
C HIS A 257 -11.52 -3.26 -38.95
N PRO A 258 -12.20 -3.34 -40.10
CA PRO A 258 -12.45 -4.60 -40.81
C PRO A 258 -11.17 -5.38 -41.19
N GLU A 259 -10.02 -4.74 -41.16
CA GLU A 259 -8.69 -5.33 -41.36
C GLU A 259 -8.20 -6.20 -40.17
N ILE A 260 -8.80 -6.03 -38.98
CA ILE A 260 -8.39 -6.74 -37.76
C ILE A 260 -9.29 -7.99 -37.58
N PRO A 261 -8.72 -9.21 -37.54
CA PRO A 261 -9.48 -10.43 -37.28
C PRO A 261 -10.22 -10.37 -35.94
N MET A 262 -11.43 -10.94 -35.91
CA MET A 262 -12.20 -11.05 -34.68
C MET A 262 -11.55 -12.07 -33.75
N MET A 263 -11.34 -11.70 -32.48
CA MET A 263 -10.78 -12.61 -31.48
C MET A 263 -11.83 -13.61 -31.01
N GLU A 264 -11.39 -14.81 -30.63
CA GLU A 264 -12.24 -15.80 -29.99
C GLU A 264 -12.51 -15.39 -28.53
N LEU A 265 -13.75 -15.60 -28.07
CA LEU A 265 -14.15 -15.46 -26.67
C LEU A 265 -14.55 -16.82 -26.13
N GLN A 266 -14.29 -17.06 -24.86
CA GLN A 266 -14.85 -18.20 -24.17
C GLN A 266 -16.38 -18.09 -24.15
N LYS A 267 -17.08 -19.21 -24.27
CA LYS A 267 -18.52 -19.27 -23.95
C LYS A 267 -18.76 -19.21 -22.44
N PRO A 268 -19.91 -18.68 -21.99
CA PRO A 268 -20.26 -18.71 -20.58
C PRO A 268 -20.48 -20.15 -20.12
N LEU A 269 -20.16 -20.41 -18.85
CA LEU A 269 -20.41 -21.67 -18.17
C LEU A 269 -21.63 -21.56 -17.25
N SER A 270 -22.23 -22.69 -16.93
CA SER A 270 -23.16 -22.76 -15.80
C SER A 270 -22.43 -22.41 -14.50
N ALA A 271 -23.13 -21.92 -13.47
CA ALA A 271 -22.50 -21.63 -12.19
C ALA A 271 -21.80 -22.86 -11.59
N GLU A 272 -22.42 -24.06 -11.69
CA GLU A 272 -21.79 -25.30 -11.23
C GLU A 272 -20.48 -25.62 -11.96
N ASP A 273 -20.46 -25.42 -13.28
CA ASP A 273 -19.30 -25.70 -14.12
C ASP A 273 -18.18 -24.68 -13.92
N SER A 274 -18.53 -23.42 -13.74
CA SER A 274 -17.55 -22.38 -13.42
C SER A 274 -16.92 -22.57 -12.04
N ALA A 275 -17.68 -23.04 -11.04
CA ALA A 275 -17.14 -23.37 -9.73
C ALA A 275 -16.02 -24.44 -9.81
N LYS A 276 -16.11 -25.37 -10.77
CA LYS A 276 -15.07 -26.40 -11.02
C LYS A 276 -13.77 -25.81 -11.58
N HIS A 277 -13.77 -24.56 -12.05
CA HIS A 277 -12.59 -23.81 -12.52
C HIS A 277 -11.98 -22.90 -11.45
N ALA A 278 -12.67 -22.70 -10.32
CA ALA A 278 -12.21 -21.84 -9.24
C ALA A 278 -11.27 -22.55 -8.26
N GLN A 279 -10.34 -21.78 -7.68
CA GLN A 279 -9.49 -22.14 -6.56
C GLN A 279 -9.78 -21.20 -5.39
N VAL A 280 -9.91 -21.78 -4.20
CA VAL A 280 -9.95 -21.10 -2.89
C VAL A 280 -8.85 -21.69 -2.00
N PRO A 281 -8.49 -21.08 -0.86
CA PRO A 281 -7.48 -21.62 0.05
C PRO A 281 -7.76 -23.08 0.44
N ALA A 282 -6.71 -23.91 0.47
CA ALA A 282 -6.83 -25.28 0.94
C ALA A 282 -7.38 -25.30 2.39
N GLY A 283 -8.32 -26.21 2.67
CA GLY A 283 -9.06 -26.21 3.94
C GLY A 283 -10.36 -25.40 3.92
N THR A 284 -10.69 -24.75 2.79
CA THR A 284 -11.96 -24.05 2.57
C THR A 284 -12.70 -24.63 1.37
N LYS A 285 -13.98 -24.28 1.22
CA LYS A 285 -14.80 -24.60 0.04
C LYS A 285 -15.51 -23.37 -0.49
N LEU A 286 -15.76 -23.38 -1.80
CA LEU A 286 -16.58 -22.40 -2.50
C LEU A 286 -18.05 -22.86 -2.50
N GLU A 287 -18.95 -22.00 -2.06
CA GLU A 287 -20.39 -22.21 -2.07
C GLU A 287 -21.06 -21.18 -2.99
N LEU A 288 -21.93 -21.62 -3.89
CA LEU A 288 -22.79 -20.73 -4.65
C LEU A 288 -23.93 -20.26 -3.76
N PHE A 289 -24.00 -18.96 -3.48
CA PHE A 289 -25.13 -18.38 -2.76
C PHE A 289 -26.29 -18.06 -3.71
N ALA A 290 -26.01 -17.38 -4.83
CA ALA A 290 -27.00 -17.04 -5.84
C ALA A 290 -26.34 -16.92 -7.23
N SER A 291 -27.10 -17.26 -8.27
CA SER A 291 -26.76 -17.02 -9.68
C SER A 291 -27.97 -16.50 -10.46
N GLU A 292 -27.80 -16.24 -11.75
CA GLU A 292 -28.91 -15.98 -12.65
C GLU A 292 -30.02 -17.06 -12.58
N PRO A 293 -31.31 -16.70 -12.70
CA PRO A 293 -31.84 -15.34 -12.90
C PRO A 293 -32.02 -14.54 -11.59
N MET A 294 -31.62 -15.09 -10.45
CA MET A 294 -31.82 -14.46 -9.14
C MET A 294 -31.00 -13.17 -9.01
N VAL A 295 -29.77 -13.21 -9.51
CA VAL A 295 -28.83 -12.09 -9.55
C VAL A 295 -28.12 -12.05 -10.91
N ILE A 296 -27.92 -10.86 -11.46
CA ILE A 296 -27.26 -10.57 -12.74
C ILE A 296 -26.37 -9.34 -12.54
N ASN A 297 -25.15 -9.35 -13.07
CA ASN A 297 -24.17 -8.27 -12.95
C ASN A 297 -24.10 -7.65 -11.54
N PRO A 298 -23.87 -8.45 -10.46
CA PRO A 298 -23.79 -7.91 -9.11
C PRO A 298 -22.51 -7.08 -8.92
N ILE A 299 -22.65 -5.86 -8.38
CA ILE A 299 -21.51 -4.94 -8.22
C ILE A 299 -21.27 -4.45 -6.80
N ALA A 300 -22.28 -4.57 -5.93
CA ALA A 300 -22.17 -4.26 -4.52
C ALA A 300 -23.09 -5.16 -3.70
N ILE A 301 -22.65 -5.52 -2.49
CA ILE A 301 -23.41 -6.32 -1.52
C ILE A 301 -23.29 -5.66 -0.14
N ASP A 302 -24.41 -5.52 0.56
CA ASP A 302 -24.46 -5.15 1.98
C ASP A 302 -25.56 -5.96 2.70
N TRP A 303 -25.57 -5.99 4.03
CA TRP A 303 -26.57 -6.76 4.80
C TRP A 303 -27.37 -5.89 5.76
N ASP A 304 -28.66 -6.19 5.85
CA ASP A 304 -29.51 -5.62 6.89
C ASP A 304 -29.28 -6.31 8.25
N GLU A 305 -29.97 -5.84 9.29
CA GLU A 305 -29.86 -6.37 10.65
C GLU A 305 -30.41 -7.79 10.81
N ARG A 306 -31.11 -8.31 9.78
CA ARG A 306 -31.63 -9.67 9.70
C ARG A 306 -30.69 -10.62 8.96
N GLY A 307 -29.59 -10.10 8.40
CA GLY A 307 -28.63 -10.86 7.61
C GLY A 307 -29.04 -11.10 6.16
N ARG A 308 -30.04 -10.36 5.64
CA ARG A 308 -30.47 -10.45 4.23
C ARG A 308 -29.52 -9.64 3.35
N ALA A 309 -29.09 -10.22 2.23
CA ALA A 309 -28.13 -9.58 1.33
C ALA A 309 -28.84 -8.61 0.37
N PHE A 310 -28.51 -7.33 0.44
CA PHE A 310 -28.92 -6.30 -0.50
C PHE A 310 -27.86 -6.19 -1.59
N VAL A 311 -28.26 -6.43 -2.83
CA VAL A 311 -27.38 -6.56 -3.98
C VAL A 311 -27.74 -5.50 -5.01
N VAL A 312 -26.74 -4.76 -5.47
CA VAL A 312 -26.85 -3.83 -6.59
C VAL A 312 -26.55 -4.56 -7.89
N GLU A 313 -27.49 -4.51 -8.84
CA GLU A 313 -27.32 -5.02 -10.21
C GLU A 313 -27.10 -3.86 -11.18
N SER A 314 -26.05 -3.95 -12.00
CA SER A 314 -25.75 -2.92 -13.01
C SER A 314 -26.09 -3.39 -14.43
N PHE A 315 -27.03 -2.70 -15.06
CA PHE A 315 -27.52 -2.99 -16.40
C PHE A 315 -27.31 -1.81 -17.37
N GLY A 316 -27.29 -0.57 -16.85
CA GLY A 316 -27.08 0.62 -17.67
C GLY A 316 -25.61 0.85 -18.03
N TYR A 317 -24.70 0.38 -17.18
CA TYR A 317 -23.26 0.54 -17.40
C TYR A 317 -22.77 -0.20 -18.66
N PRO A 318 -21.81 0.35 -19.43
CA PRO A 318 -21.25 1.70 -19.27
C PRO A 318 -21.98 2.77 -20.09
N ASN A 319 -22.72 2.42 -21.14
CA ASN A 319 -23.15 3.40 -22.15
C ASN A 319 -24.63 3.83 -22.08
N ASP A 320 -25.46 3.16 -21.29
CA ASP A 320 -26.91 3.36 -21.21
C ASP A 320 -27.33 3.92 -19.84
N VAL A 321 -26.72 5.04 -19.47
CA VAL A 321 -26.96 5.79 -18.22
C VAL A 321 -27.75 7.06 -18.53
N PRO A 322 -29.10 7.05 -18.48
CA PRO A 322 -29.90 8.24 -18.75
C PRO A 322 -29.83 9.25 -17.59
N MET A 323 -30.02 10.54 -17.90
CA MET A 323 -30.06 11.58 -16.87
C MET A 323 -31.43 11.72 -16.18
N GLU A 324 -32.51 11.30 -16.86
CA GLU A 324 -33.89 11.35 -16.34
C GLU A 324 -34.08 10.32 -15.22
N VAL A 325 -34.54 10.77 -14.05
CA VAL A 325 -34.82 9.92 -12.88
C VAL A 325 -35.88 8.86 -13.23
N GLY A 326 -35.68 7.61 -12.79
CA GLY A 326 -36.63 6.52 -13.01
C GLY A 326 -36.59 5.91 -14.42
N ARG A 327 -35.66 6.36 -15.28
CA ARG A 327 -35.43 5.79 -16.62
C ARG A 327 -34.24 4.87 -16.70
N GLY A 328 -33.49 4.74 -15.61
CA GLY A 328 -32.35 3.85 -15.54
C GLY A 328 -32.73 2.38 -15.54
N LYS A 329 -31.72 1.51 -15.56
CA LYS A 329 -31.91 0.05 -15.62
C LYS A 329 -31.37 -0.68 -14.41
N ASP A 330 -30.61 0.00 -13.56
CA ASP A 330 -29.99 -0.60 -12.39
C ASP A 330 -31.05 -0.86 -11.31
N ARG A 331 -30.77 -1.87 -10.48
CA ARG A 331 -31.72 -2.41 -9.50
C ARG A 331 -31.03 -2.70 -8.19
N ILE A 332 -31.82 -2.73 -7.12
CA ILE A 332 -31.42 -3.26 -5.83
C ILE A 332 -32.35 -4.42 -5.50
N LYS A 333 -31.78 -5.59 -5.18
CA LYS A 333 -32.51 -6.81 -4.79
C LYS A 333 -32.14 -7.22 -3.37
N ILE A 334 -33.06 -7.88 -2.69
CA ILE A 334 -32.85 -8.55 -1.40
C ILE A 334 -32.84 -10.05 -1.67
N LEU A 335 -31.73 -10.70 -1.33
CA LEU A 335 -31.57 -12.14 -1.40
C LEU A 335 -31.56 -12.72 0.03
N GLU A 336 -32.37 -13.74 0.25
CA GLU A 336 -32.55 -14.40 1.55
C GLU A 336 -32.32 -15.90 1.42
N ASP A 337 -31.58 -16.44 2.38
CA ASP A 337 -31.51 -17.87 2.71
C ASP A 337 -32.47 -18.10 3.88
N THR A 338 -33.65 -18.69 3.61
CA THR A 338 -34.72 -18.81 4.60
C THR A 338 -34.69 -20.12 5.39
N ASP A 339 -33.96 -21.14 4.89
CA ASP A 339 -33.78 -22.43 5.55
C ASP A 339 -32.37 -22.62 6.15
N PHE A 340 -31.47 -21.67 5.93
CA PHE A 340 -30.08 -21.61 6.42
C PHE A 340 -29.17 -22.70 5.85
N ASP A 341 -29.39 -23.11 4.59
CA ASP A 341 -28.55 -24.08 3.88
C ASP A 341 -27.30 -23.46 3.22
N GLY A 342 -27.16 -22.14 3.28
CA GLY A 342 -26.07 -21.38 2.68
C GLY A 342 -26.36 -20.88 1.26
N LYS A 343 -27.59 -21.04 0.76
CA LYS A 343 -28.03 -20.60 -0.57
C LYS A 343 -29.24 -19.69 -0.46
N ALA A 344 -29.33 -18.72 -1.36
CA ALA A 344 -30.53 -17.92 -1.47
C ALA A 344 -31.66 -18.78 -2.05
N ASP A 345 -32.82 -18.76 -1.41
CA ASP A 345 -34.05 -19.41 -1.87
C ASP A 345 -35.17 -18.40 -2.18
N LYS A 346 -34.95 -17.13 -1.81
CA LYS A 346 -35.92 -16.05 -1.99
C LYS A 346 -35.23 -14.78 -2.48
N MET A 347 -35.85 -14.16 -3.48
CA MET A 347 -35.47 -12.85 -4.03
C MET A 347 -36.65 -11.89 -3.95
N THR A 348 -36.38 -10.68 -3.47
CA THR A 348 -37.33 -9.56 -3.45
C THR A 348 -36.71 -8.37 -4.18
N LEU A 349 -37.43 -7.76 -5.12
CA LEU A 349 -36.98 -6.52 -5.77
C LEU A 349 -37.24 -5.34 -4.83
N PHE A 350 -36.18 -4.66 -4.39
CA PHE A 350 -36.27 -3.53 -3.47
C PHE A 350 -36.41 -2.19 -4.17
N ALA A 351 -35.63 -1.98 -5.24
CA ALA A 351 -35.73 -0.77 -6.06
C ALA A 351 -35.35 -1.07 -7.51
N ASP A 352 -35.94 -0.33 -8.45
CA ASP A 352 -35.58 -0.34 -9.87
C ASP A 352 -35.55 1.09 -10.45
N GLY A 353 -35.21 1.19 -11.74
CA GLY A 353 -35.22 2.47 -12.46
C GLY A 353 -34.04 3.39 -12.12
N LEU A 354 -33.02 2.88 -11.43
CA LEU A 354 -31.82 3.64 -11.03
C LEU A 354 -30.89 3.83 -12.23
N ARG A 355 -30.37 5.05 -12.41
CA ARG A 355 -29.63 5.50 -13.61
C ARG A 355 -28.24 4.88 -13.72
N HIS A 356 -27.47 4.99 -12.63
CA HIS A 356 -26.14 4.39 -12.44
C HIS A 356 -25.96 4.23 -10.94
N CYS A 357 -26.35 3.06 -10.42
CA CYS A 357 -26.25 2.75 -9.00
C CYS A 357 -25.02 1.89 -8.82
N THR A 358 -23.99 2.44 -8.18
CA THR A 358 -22.70 1.77 -7.96
C THR A 358 -22.57 1.18 -6.56
N THR A 359 -23.38 1.63 -5.60
CA THR A 359 -23.20 1.27 -4.19
C THR A 359 -24.42 1.63 -3.34
N THR A 360 -24.55 0.95 -2.20
CA THR A 360 -25.56 1.18 -1.17
C THR A 360 -24.95 1.05 0.22
N VAL A 361 -25.48 1.78 1.20
CA VAL A 361 -25.16 1.61 2.62
C VAL A 361 -26.41 1.79 3.47
N PHE A 362 -26.59 0.95 4.49
CA PHE A 362 -27.76 1.02 5.36
C PHE A 362 -27.76 2.22 6.31
N TYR A 363 -28.92 2.88 6.43
CA TYR A 363 -29.17 3.99 7.34
C TYR A 363 -30.68 4.14 7.60
N ASP A 364 -31.08 4.43 8.83
CA ASP A 364 -32.46 4.73 9.26
C ASP A 364 -33.52 3.76 8.69
N GLY A 365 -33.27 2.46 8.79
CA GLY A 365 -34.18 1.41 8.28
C GLY A 365 -34.37 1.40 6.76
N GLY A 366 -33.51 2.08 6.00
CA GLY A 366 -33.41 2.05 4.55
C GLY A 366 -31.96 1.99 4.10
N VAL A 367 -31.70 2.44 2.87
CA VAL A 367 -30.35 2.55 2.31
C VAL A 367 -30.11 3.91 1.67
N ILE A 368 -28.88 4.41 1.77
CA ILE A 368 -28.37 5.50 0.96
C ILE A 368 -27.66 4.88 -0.24
N ALA A 369 -27.95 5.35 -1.45
CA ALA A 369 -27.47 4.80 -2.71
C ALA A 369 -27.02 5.90 -3.68
N THR A 370 -26.18 5.54 -4.65
CA THR A 370 -25.97 6.37 -5.83
C THR A 370 -27.09 6.15 -6.84
N ASP A 371 -27.53 7.22 -7.50
CA ASP A 371 -28.46 7.17 -8.62
C ASP A 371 -28.01 8.20 -9.67
N GLY A 372 -27.07 7.79 -10.52
CA GLY A 372 -26.49 8.70 -11.50
C GLY A 372 -25.75 9.87 -10.84
N PRO A 373 -26.13 11.14 -11.11
CA PRO A 373 -25.50 12.30 -10.47
C PRO A 373 -25.96 12.54 -9.03
N ASP A 374 -26.95 11.79 -8.55
CA ASP A 374 -27.61 12.02 -7.27
C ASP A 374 -27.19 11.00 -6.21
N ILE A 375 -27.22 11.45 -4.95
CA ILE A 375 -27.20 10.58 -3.77
C ILE A 375 -28.63 10.53 -3.25
N VAL A 376 -29.18 9.33 -3.06
CA VAL A 376 -30.59 9.11 -2.74
C VAL A 376 -30.77 8.25 -1.51
N PHE A 377 -31.84 8.50 -0.77
CA PHE A 377 -32.32 7.65 0.33
C PHE A 377 -33.53 6.84 -0.14
N LEU A 378 -33.41 5.52 0.00
CA LEU A 378 -34.42 4.52 -0.37
C LEU A 378 -34.89 3.78 0.88
N LYS A 379 -36.21 3.66 1.08
CA LYS A 379 -36.78 3.00 2.26
C LYS A 379 -38.12 2.35 1.96
N ASP A 380 -38.25 1.12 2.43
CA ASP A 380 -39.51 0.41 2.53
C ASP A 380 -40.28 0.95 3.75
N LYS A 381 -41.46 1.52 3.50
CA LYS A 381 -42.30 2.10 4.54
C LYS A 381 -43.31 1.12 5.11
N ASN A 382 -43.69 0.10 4.36
CA ASN A 382 -44.86 -0.73 4.64
C ASN A 382 -44.49 -2.17 5.05
N GLY A 383 -43.23 -2.57 4.85
CA GLY A 383 -42.68 -3.88 5.20
C GLY A 383 -42.81 -4.95 4.11
N ASP A 384 -43.20 -4.61 2.89
CA ASP A 384 -43.35 -5.55 1.76
C ASP A 384 -42.05 -5.81 0.99
N GLY A 385 -40.97 -5.10 1.32
CA GLY A 385 -39.67 -5.22 0.70
C GLY A 385 -39.46 -4.31 -0.51
N TRP A 386 -40.39 -3.41 -0.86
CA TRP A 386 -40.25 -2.40 -1.92
C TRP A 386 -39.99 -1.00 -1.34
N ALA A 387 -39.09 -0.24 -1.96
CA ALA A 387 -38.77 1.12 -1.52
C ALA A 387 -39.76 2.16 -2.07
N GLU A 388 -40.81 2.53 -1.32
CA GLU A 388 -41.68 3.65 -1.72
C GLU A 388 -41.05 5.02 -1.50
N VAL A 389 -40.06 5.10 -0.61
CA VAL A 389 -39.29 6.32 -0.44
C VAL A 389 -38.20 6.34 -1.49
N HIS A 390 -38.20 7.38 -2.31
CA HIS A 390 -37.06 7.76 -3.12
C HIS A 390 -36.84 9.26 -2.91
N ARG A 391 -35.87 9.61 -2.05
CA ARG A 391 -35.57 11.00 -1.69
C ARG A 391 -34.14 11.35 -2.05
N ARG A 392 -33.95 12.32 -2.93
CA ARG A 392 -32.62 12.89 -3.21
C ARG A 392 -32.08 13.64 -1.98
N LEU A 393 -30.89 13.26 -1.54
CA LEU A 393 -30.14 13.90 -0.46
C LEU A 393 -29.20 14.98 -1.01
N ALA A 394 -28.47 14.64 -2.07
CA ALA A 394 -27.53 15.56 -2.74
C ALA A 394 -27.45 15.27 -4.25
N THR A 395 -26.86 16.19 -5.01
CA THR A 395 -26.66 16.09 -6.46
C THR A 395 -25.33 16.75 -6.82
N GLY A 396 -24.61 16.18 -7.78
CA GLY A 396 -23.25 16.64 -8.13
C GLY A 396 -22.20 15.55 -8.30
N LEU A 397 -22.60 14.27 -8.34
CA LEU A 397 -21.68 13.20 -8.73
C LEU A 397 -21.47 13.26 -10.25
N ASN A 398 -20.23 13.42 -10.70
CA ASN A 398 -19.97 13.48 -12.14
C ASN A 398 -19.83 12.09 -12.74
N MET A 399 -20.29 11.96 -13.98
CA MET A 399 -20.28 10.71 -14.75
C MET A 399 -19.78 10.93 -16.18
N SER A 400 -18.87 11.91 -16.39
CA SER A 400 -18.25 12.13 -17.70
C SER A 400 -17.56 10.88 -18.22
N ASP A 401 -17.10 10.03 -17.30
CA ASP A 401 -16.61 8.69 -17.56
C ASP A 401 -17.22 7.73 -16.53
N THR A 402 -18.06 6.79 -16.96
CA THR A 402 -18.94 6.00 -16.07
C THR A 402 -18.19 5.02 -15.16
N HIS A 403 -16.99 4.56 -15.54
CA HIS A 403 -16.13 3.75 -14.65
C HIS A 403 -15.34 4.59 -13.65
N ALA A 404 -15.35 5.92 -13.76
CA ALA A 404 -14.64 6.83 -12.86
C ALA A 404 -15.60 7.63 -11.97
N ALA A 405 -16.87 7.24 -11.97
CA ALA A 405 -17.90 7.77 -11.10
C ALA A 405 -17.64 7.39 -9.63
N THR A 406 -18.39 8.00 -8.72
CA THR A 406 -18.34 7.71 -7.29
C THR A 406 -18.66 6.23 -7.01
N SER A 407 -17.91 5.63 -6.11
CA SER A 407 -18.07 4.23 -5.70
C SER A 407 -17.93 4.04 -4.18
N HIS A 408 -18.34 2.86 -3.70
CA HIS A 408 -18.19 2.37 -2.32
C HIS A 408 -18.68 3.29 -1.20
N PHE A 409 -19.98 3.29 -0.93
CA PHE A 409 -20.51 3.82 0.34
C PHE A 409 -20.25 2.82 1.47
N MET A 410 -19.42 3.23 2.41
CA MET A 410 -19.02 2.40 3.56
C MET A 410 -19.28 3.15 4.86
N TYR A 411 -20.05 2.54 5.76
CA TYR A 411 -20.30 3.10 7.09
C TYR A 411 -19.04 2.93 7.96
N GLY A 412 -18.41 4.05 8.31
CA GLY A 412 -17.22 4.11 9.13
C GLY A 412 -17.51 3.84 10.60
N VAL A 413 -16.48 3.42 11.33
CA VAL A 413 -16.54 3.24 12.80
C VAL A 413 -16.90 4.55 13.52
N ASP A 414 -16.65 5.69 12.88
CA ASP A 414 -16.87 7.05 13.37
C ASP A 414 -18.25 7.64 13.01
N ASN A 415 -19.20 6.82 12.54
CA ASN A 415 -20.54 7.24 12.12
C ASN A 415 -20.60 8.11 10.85
N TRP A 416 -19.53 8.18 10.08
CA TRP A 416 -19.52 8.80 8.76
C TRP A 416 -19.73 7.76 7.65
N ILE A 417 -20.27 8.18 6.52
CA ILE A 417 -20.27 7.37 5.29
C ILE A 417 -19.10 7.82 4.45
N TYR A 418 -18.19 6.89 4.16
CA TYR A 418 -17.05 7.11 3.28
C TYR A 418 -17.41 6.74 1.86
N ALA A 419 -16.77 7.40 0.91
CA ALA A 419 -16.90 7.18 -0.52
C ALA A 419 -15.58 7.45 -1.23
N THR A 420 -15.42 6.81 -2.39
CA THR A 420 -14.32 7.11 -3.32
C THR A 420 -14.89 7.66 -4.62
N VAL A 421 -14.07 8.43 -5.33
CA VAL A 421 -14.40 8.86 -6.69
C VAL A 421 -13.16 8.80 -7.57
N GLY A 422 -13.35 8.48 -8.84
CA GLY A 422 -12.33 8.60 -9.86
C GLY A 422 -12.17 10.02 -10.38
N TYR A 423 -11.49 10.16 -11.51
CA TYR A 423 -11.21 11.47 -12.11
C TYR A 423 -12.44 12.18 -12.68
N SER A 424 -13.61 11.52 -12.75
CA SER A 424 -14.88 12.23 -13.03
C SER A 424 -15.16 13.28 -11.94
N GLY A 425 -14.74 13.00 -10.69
CA GLY A 425 -14.83 13.93 -9.57
C GLY A 425 -16.25 14.19 -9.08
N VAL A 426 -16.37 15.16 -8.17
CA VAL A 426 -17.66 15.61 -7.62
C VAL A 426 -17.74 17.13 -7.59
N ASP A 427 -18.96 17.64 -7.60
CA ASP A 427 -19.32 19.05 -7.43
C ASP A 427 -20.60 19.13 -6.59
N LEU A 428 -20.47 18.85 -5.29
CA LEU A 428 -21.59 18.75 -4.34
C LEU A 428 -21.75 20.07 -3.57
N ASN A 429 -22.99 20.47 -3.30
CA ASN A 429 -23.30 21.52 -2.34
C ASN A 429 -23.90 20.93 -1.07
N VAL A 430 -23.28 21.19 0.07
CA VAL A 430 -23.73 20.73 1.38
C VAL A 430 -23.86 21.95 2.29
N ASN A 431 -25.09 22.23 2.75
CA ASN A 431 -25.40 23.37 3.61
C ASN A 431 -24.86 24.73 3.14
N GLY A 432 -24.79 24.95 1.82
CA GLY A 432 -24.30 26.19 1.23
C GLY A 432 -22.80 26.22 0.97
N GLU A 433 -22.06 25.20 1.40
CA GLU A 433 -20.64 25.00 1.07
C GLU A 433 -20.50 24.13 -0.18
N THR A 434 -19.64 24.56 -1.11
CA THR A 434 -19.37 23.82 -2.34
C THR A 434 -18.11 22.97 -2.16
N HIS A 435 -18.24 21.67 -2.37
CA HIS A 435 -17.17 20.70 -2.34
C HIS A 435 -16.90 20.18 -3.75
N LYS A 436 -15.75 20.59 -4.31
CA LYS A 436 -15.33 20.25 -5.66
C LYS A 436 -13.92 19.68 -5.69
N PHE A 437 -13.80 18.42 -6.09
CA PHE A 437 -12.53 17.71 -6.18
C PHE A 437 -12.58 16.59 -7.21
N GLY A 438 -11.41 16.18 -7.69
CA GLY A 438 -11.21 15.06 -8.60
C GLY A 438 -11.14 13.72 -7.86
N ASN A 439 -10.26 12.84 -8.30
CA ASN A 439 -10.09 11.52 -7.70
C ASN A 439 -9.62 11.60 -6.24
N ALA A 440 -10.45 11.09 -5.32
CA ALA A 440 -10.25 11.28 -3.89
C ALA A 440 -11.04 10.26 -3.07
N VAL A 441 -10.68 10.19 -1.79
CA VAL A 441 -11.54 9.66 -0.72
C VAL A 441 -12.20 10.84 -0.02
N PHE A 442 -13.49 10.72 0.23
CA PHE A 442 -14.27 11.71 0.96
C PHE A 442 -15.27 11.02 1.88
N ARG A 443 -15.85 11.75 2.82
CA ARG A 443 -16.89 11.24 3.73
C ARG A 443 -17.99 12.27 3.95
N PHE A 444 -19.18 11.81 4.29
CA PHE A 444 -20.32 12.68 4.65
C PHE A 444 -21.12 12.09 5.80
N ARG A 445 -21.76 12.95 6.60
CA ARG A 445 -22.68 12.49 7.64
C ARG A 445 -23.91 11.86 6.99
N PRO A 446 -24.51 10.78 7.54
CA PRO A 446 -25.65 10.11 6.91
C PRO A 446 -26.88 11.00 6.66
N ASP A 447 -27.06 12.04 7.48
CA ASP A 447 -28.11 13.05 7.32
C ASP A 447 -27.73 14.18 6.34
N PHE A 448 -26.55 14.10 5.73
CA PHE A 448 -25.95 15.09 4.83
C PHE A 448 -25.73 16.46 5.49
N SER A 449 -25.55 16.51 6.81
CA SER A 449 -25.24 17.74 7.53
C SER A 449 -23.82 18.27 7.26
N GLU A 450 -22.89 17.38 6.87
CA GLU A 450 -21.48 17.72 6.70
C GLU A 450 -20.84 16.79 5.65
N LEU A 451 -19.86 17.32 4.93
CA LEU A 451 -19.04 16.58 3.97
C LEU A 451 -17.59 17.01 4.09
N GLU A 452 -16.69 16.04 4.07
CA GLU A 452 -15.25 16.26 4.14
C GLU A 452 -14.53 15.55 3.00
N HIS A 453 -13.72 16.30 2.27
CA HIS A 453 -12.65 15.73 1.45
C HIS A 453 -11.54 15.24 2.39
N LEU A 454 -11.02 14.02 2.21
CA LEU A 454 -9.95 13.50 3.06
C LEU A 454 -8.58 13.64 2.42
N GLN A 455 -8.39 13.06 1.24
CA GLN A 455 -7.12 13.10 0.51
C GLN A 455 -7.33 12.71 -0.96
N ASN A 456 -6.57 13.32 -1.87
CA ASN A 456 -6.56 12.92 -3.27
C ASN A 456 -5.81 11.59 -3.45
N THR A 457 -6.32 10.73 -4.31
CA THR A 457 -5.65 9.47 -4.67
C THR A 457 -4.75 9.65 -5.90
N SER A 458 -4.13 8.58 -6.39
CA SER A 458 -3.25 8.66 -7.57
C SER A 458 -3.98 8.61 -8.91
N ASN A 459 -5.16 8.01 -8.98
CA ASN A 459 -5.89 7.77 -10.23
C ASN A 459 -7.37 7.38 -9.97
N ASN A 460 -8.04 6.74 -10.92
CA ASN A 460 -9.39 6.18 -10.77
C ASN A 460 -9.49 5.24 -9.55
N THR A 461 -10.29 5.63 -8.56
CA THR A 461 -10.38 4.96 -7.26
C THR A 461 -11.66 4.16 -7.21
N TRP A 462 -11.53 2.87 -6.97
CA TRP A 462 -12.66 1.97 -6.78
C TRP A 462 -12.66 1.43 -5.35
N GLY A 463 -11.69 0.60 -5.00
CA GLY A 463 -11.66 -0.08 -3.71
C GLY A 463 -11.50 0.85 -2.51
N LEU A 464 -12.22 0.51 -1.43
CA LEU A 464 -12.20 1.20 -0.15
C LEU A 464 -12.59 0.22 0.97
N GLY A 465 -11.83 0.24 2.08
CA GLY A 465 -12.10 -0.56 3.25
C GLY A 465 -11.46 0.00 4.52
N PHE A 466 -11.79 -0.61 5.66
CA PHE A 466 -11.26 -0.23 6.96
C PHE A 466 -10.64 -1.43 7.67
N THR A 467 -9.47 -1.24 8.27
CA THR A 467 -9.01 -2.16 9.30
C THR A 467 -9.92 -2.05 10.54
N GLU A 468 -9.85 -3.04 11.43
CA GLU A 468 -10.55 -2.97 12.72
C GLU A 468 -10.08 -1.81 13.60
N ASP A 469 -8.92 -1.22 13.30
CA ASP A 469 -8.37 -0.04 13.99
C ASP A 469 -8.89 1.29 13.43
N GLY A 470 -9.75 1.24 12.40
CA GLY A 470 -10.29 2.43 11.73
C GLY A 470 -9.33 3.09 10.75
N ASP A 471 -8.38 2.35 10.18
CA ASP A 471 -7.49 2.88 9.15
C ASP A 471 -8.12 2.79 7.77
N VAL A 472 -8.10 3.89 7.02
CA VAL A 472 -8.74 4.01 5.71
C VAL A 472 -7.75 3.66 4.62
N ILE A 473 -8.03 2.58 3.90
CA ILE A 473 -7.15 2.00 2.88
C ILE A 473 -8.00 1.65 1.66
N GLY A 474 -7.43 1.74 0.46
CA GLY A 474 -8.13 1.32 -0.74
C GLY A 474 -7.20 1.03 -1.91
N SER A 475 -7.77 0.92 -3.10
CA SER A 475 -7.05 0.62 -4.34
C SER A 475 -7.43 1.60 -5.46
N THR A 476 -6.53 1.78 -6.41
CA THR A 476 -6.83 2.49 -7.67
C THR A 476 -6.46 1.62 -8.86
N ALA A 477 -6.88 2.03 -10.06
CA ALA A 477 -6.39 1.48 -11.32
C ALA A 477 -4.88 1.67 -11.50
N ASN A 478 -4.30 0.94 -12.44
CA ASN A 478 -2.95 1.18 -12.97
C ASN A 478 -1.82 1.03 -11.92
N ASN A 479 -1.56 -0.20 -11.47
CA ASN A 479 -0.45 -0.56 -10.58
C ASN A 479 -0.49 0.08 -9.18
N ASN A 480 -1.65 0.36 -8.61
CA ASN A 480 -1.74 0.82 -7.22
C ASN A 480 -2.84 0.05 -6.46
N PRO A 481 -2.56 -1.22 -6.10
CA PRO A 481 -3.51 -2.08 -5.41
C PRO A 481 -3.70 -1.74 -3.93
N SER A 482 -2.87 -0.88 -3.33
CA SER A 482 -3.03 -0.51 -1.91
C SER A 482 -2.45 0.87 -1.61
N TRP A 483 -3.30 1.81 -1.25
CA TRP A 483 -2.94 3.13 -0.74
C TRP A 483 -3.61 3.35 0.62
N MET A 484 -3.10 4.28 1.44
CA MET A 484 -3.77 4.66 2.70
C MET A 484 -3.95 6.16 2.84
N VAL A 485 -4.99 6.59 3.56
CA VAL A 485 -5.08 7.98 4.04
C VAL A 485 -3.99 8.19 5.09
N SER A 486 -3.10 9.16 4.87
CA SER A 486 -1.99 9.47 5.79
C SER A 486 -2.37 10.56 6.78
N ILE A 487 -2.63 11.77 6.29
CA ILE A 487 -3.05 12.94 7.07
C ILE A 487 -4.26 13.55 6.33
N PRO A 488 -5.43 13.69 7.00
CA PRO A 488 -6.64 14.22 6.36
C PRO A 488 -6.51 15.71 6.03
N SER A 489 -7.29 16.18 5.06
CA SER A 489 -7.24 17.57 4.55
C SER A 489 -7.56 18.61 5.62
N SER A 490 -8.34 18.24 6.65
CA SER A 490 -8.65 19.06 7.83
C SER A 490 -7.38 19.58 8.52
N ALA A 491 -6.33 18.76 8.63
CA ALA A 491 -5.06 19.16 9.23
C ALA A 491 -4.24 20.12 8.33
N TYR A 492 -4.52 20.18 7.03
CA TYR A 492 -3.89 21.11 6.08
C TYR A 492 -4.63 22.46 6.01
N GLN A 493 -5.90 22.51 6.41
CA GLN A 493 -6.74 23.68 6.25
C GLN A 493 -6.16 24.91 6.99
N GLY A 494 -5.98 26.00 6.24
CA GLY A 494 -5.47 27.27 6.79
C GLY A 494 -3.96 27.32 7.05
N THR A 495 -3.22 26.25 6.72
CA THR A 495 -1.74 26.22 6.86
C THR A 495 -1.03 26.85 5.65
N GLY A 496 -1.66 26.82 4.47
CA GLY A 496 -1.04 27.20 3.20
C GLY A 496 -0.14 26.11 2.60
N ILE A 497 -0.07 24.92 3.22
CA ILE A 497 0.68 23.76 2.73
C ILE A 497 -0.21 22.92 1.83
N GLU A 498 0.30 22.52 0.67
CA GLU A 498 -0.41 21.64 -0.26
C GLU A 498 -0.36 20.19 0.24
N GLN A 499 -1.53 19.55 0.31
CA GLN A 499 -1.64 18.16 0.73
C GLN A 499 -1.12 17.22 -0.37
N PRO A 500 -0.21 16.27 -0.06
CA PRO A 500 0.21 15.25 -1.01
C PRO A 500 -0.91 14.23 -1.28
N GLN A 501 -0.82 13.51 -2.40
CA GLN A 501 -1.68 12.35 -2.66
C GLN A 501 -1.45 11.24 -1.63
N THR A 502 -2.42 10.33 -1.52
CA THR A 502 -2.31 9.13 -0.67
C THR A 502 -1.04 8.34 -0.98
N PRO A 503 -0.21 7.99 0.02
CA PRO A 503 0.94 7.13 -0.22
C PRO A 503 0.52 5.72 -0.63
N ARG A 504 1.29 5.15 -1.56
CA ARG A 504 1.27 3.71 -1.88
C ARG A 504 1.87 2.92 -0.74
N ILE A 505 1.29 1.76 -0.43
CA ILE A 505 1.72 0.95 0.71
C ILE A 505 1.98 -0.52 0.35
N GLU A 506 1.78 -0.93 -0.89
CA GLU A 506 2.02 -2.29 -1.36
C GLU A 506 3.52 -2.59 -1.59
N THR A 507 3.93 -3.84 -1.37
CA THR A 507 5.28 -4.32 -1.70
C THR A 507 5.44 -4.76 -3.16
N SER A 508 4.34 -5.06 -3.83
CA SER A 508 4.33 -5.57 -5.20
C SER A 508 3.02 -5.22 -5.89
N THR A 509 3.06 -5.15 -7.21
CA THR A 509 1.89 -4.92 -8.06
C THR A 509 1.53 -6.14 -8.89
N PHE A 510 2.27 -7.24 -8.77
CA PHE A 510 1.99 -8.48 -9.52
C PHE A 510 0.73 -9.18 -9.03
N ILE A 511 0.06 -9.85 -9.96
CA ILE A 511 -1.06 -10.75 -9.70
C ILE A 511 -0.71 -12.18 -10.12
N TYR A 512 -1.41 -13.16 -9.56
CA TYR A 512 -1.10 -14.59 -9.73
C TYR A 512 -2.33 -15.36 -10.24
N PRO A 513 -2.73 -15.16 -11.51
CA PRO A 513 -3.94 -15.77 -12.07
C PRO A 513 -3.82 -17.29 -12.24
N ASN A 514 -4.97 -17.95 -12.36
CA ASN A 514 -5.08 -19.39 -12.63
C ASN A 514 -5.10 -19.73 -14.12
N THR A 515 -4.97 -18.74 -15.00
CA THR A 515 -5.03 -18.91 -16.46
C THR A 515 -4.10 -17.92 -17.16
N PHE A 516 -3.70 -18.25 -18.39
CA PHE A 516 -3.08 -17.29 -19.32
C PHE A 516 -4.12 -16.39 -20.00
N ASP A 517 -5.39 -16.81 -20.02
CA ASP A 517 -6.49 -16.07 -20.62
C ASP A 517 -7.02 -15.02 -19.64
N ILE A 518 -6.25 -13.94 -19.46
CA ILE A 518 -6.63 -12.77 -18.66
C ILE A 518 -7.11 -11.64 -19.58
N THR A 519 -8.03 -10.80 -19.11
CA THR A 519 -8.67 -9.76 -19.92
C THR A 519 -8.05 -8.38 -19.71
N GLN A 520 -6.73 -8.30 -19.50
CA GLN A 520 -6.02 -7.06 -19.22
C GLN A 520 -5.66 -6.25 -20.47
N VAL A 521 -5.99 -4.95 -20.46
CA VAL A 521 -5.64 -4.00 -21.54
C VAL A 521 -4.20 -3.49 -21.42
N ASP A 522 -3.77 -3.24 -20.18
CA ASP A 522 -2.47 -2.75 -19.76
C ASP A 522 -2.06 -3.42 -18.45
N GLN A 523 -0.86 -3.16 -17.95
CA GLN A 523 -0.34 -3.73 -16.70
C GLN A 523 -0.46 -5.27 -16.62
N ILE A 524 -0.09 -5.95 -17.71
CA ILE A 524 -0.17 -7.40 -17.83
C ILE A 524 0.51 -8.13 -16.65
N ASN A 525 -0.22 -9.08 -16.05
CA ASN A 525 0.14 -9.81 -14.84
C ASN A 525 0.38 -8.91 -13.62
N ARG A 526 -0.13 -7.68 -13.64
CA ARG A 526 -0.15 -6.74 -12.51
C ARG A 526 -1.56 -6.21 -12.29
N PHE A 527 -1.79 -5.43 -11.24
CA PHE A 527 -3.10 -4.83 -11.02
C PHE A 527 -3.42 -3.77 -12.08
N THR A 528 -4.41 -4.08 -12.91
CA THR A 528 -5.02 -3.18 -13.89
C THR A 528 -6.24 -2.51 -13.25
N ALA A 529 -7.08 -3.31 -12.60
CA ALA A 529 -8.37 -2.92 -12.06
C ALA A 529 -8.52 -3.35 -10.60
N GLY A 530 -7.91 -2.62 -9.65
CA GLY A 530 -8.18 -2.82 -8.23
C GLY A 530 -9.58 -2.34 -7.84
N ALA A 531 -10.62 -3.13 -8.16
CA ALA A 531 -12.04 -2.75 -8.10
C ALA A 531 -12.63 -2.74 -6.68
N GLY A 532 -12.08 -3.55 -5.77
CA GLY A 532 -12.44 -3.61 -4.36
C GLY A 532 -11.20 -3.68 -3.47
N HIS A 533 -11.30 -3.26 -2.21
CA HIS A 533 -10.22 -3.37 -1.22
C HIS A 533 -10.81 -3.41 0.19
N GLN A 534 -10.71 -4.55 0.87
CA GLN A 534 -11.42 -4.81 2.12
C GLN A 534 -10.57 -5.73 3.01
N PHE A 535 -10.99 -5.92 4.26
CA PHE A 535 -10.19 -6.61 5.29
C PHE A 535 -10.91 -7.78 5.93
N TYR A 536 -10.14 -8.80 6.33
CA TYR A 536 -10.69 -9.94 7.05
C TYR A 536 -10.85 -9.58 8.52
N THR A 537 -12.08 -9.37 8.94
CA THR A 537 -12.44 -8.77 10.23
C THR A 537 -13.45 -9.66 10.97
N ASP A 538 -13.17 -10.95 10.93
CA ASP A 538 -13.92 -12.05 11.55
C ASP A 538 -12.93 -13.14 12.03
N ASP A 539 -13.42 -14.23 12.61
CA ASP A 539 -12.63 -15.37 13.10
C ASP A 539 -13.05 -16.73 12.50
N LEU A 540 -14.09 -16.80 11.65
CA LEU A 540 -14.53 -18.06 11.02
C LEU A 540 -13.45 -18.77 10.18
N LEU A 541 -12.69 -18.02 9.40
CA LEU A 541 -11.56 -18.47 8.55
C LEU A 541 -10.19 -18.17 9.18
N ALA A 542 -10.09 -18.13 10.52
CA ALA A 542 -8.85 -17.78 11.22
C ALA A 542 -7.70 -18.80 11.02
N ALA A 543 -8.00 -19.99 10.49
CA ALA A 543 -6.97 -20.97 10.13
C ALA A 543 -6.23 -20.56 8.83
N GLU A 544 -6.91 -19.84 7.94
CA GLU A 544 -6.40 -19.45 6.62
C GLU A 544 -6.03 -17.97 6.54
N LEU A 545 -6.75 -17.11 7.26
CA LEU A 545 -6.65 -15.65 7.20
C LEU A 545 -6.32 -15.07 8.57
N LYS A 546 -5.43 -14.06 8.57
CA LYS A 546 -5.10 -13.29 9.78
C LYS A 546 -6.05 -12.09 9.90
N PRO A 547 -6.31 -11.61 11.13
CA PRO A 547 -7.05 -10.36 11.32
C PRO A 547 -6.41 -9.22 10.53
N ASN A 548 -7.24 -8.50 9.76
CA ASN A 548 -6.83 -7.42 8.85
C ASN A 548 -5.95 -7.86 7.66
N ASP A 549 -5.93 -9.14 7.29
CA ASP A 549 -5.49 -9.50 5.94
C ASP A 549 -6.38 -8.76 4.92
N ALA A 550 -5.75 -8.08 3.98
CA ALA A 550 -6.40 -7.33 2.92
C ALA A 550 -6.78 -8.27 1.77
N PHE A 551 -7.90 -7.99 1.10
CA PHE A 551 -8.24 -8.60 -0.17
C PHE A 551 -8.66 -7.56 -1.20
N ILE A 552 -8.12 -7.73 -2.41
CA ILE A 552 -8.26 -6.79 -3.52
C ILE A 552 -8.84 -7.55 -4.70
N CYS A 553 -9.98 -7.07 -5.20
CA CYS A 553 -10.62 -7.63 -6.39
C CYS A 553 -9.88 -7.16 -7.65
N GLU A 554 -9.45 -8.10 -8.49
CA GLU A 554 -8.85 -7.86 -9.80
C GLU A 554 -9.65 -8.65 -10.85
N PRO A 555 -10.78 -8.09 -11.33
CA PRO A 555 -11.70 -8.82 -12.17
C PRO A 555 -11.11 -9.14 -13.54
N THR A 556 -10.09 -8.40 -13.99
CA THR A 556 -9.44 -8.63 -15.29
C THR A 556 -8.40 -9.76 -15.24
N GLY A 557 -8.01 -10.17 -14.03
CA GLY A 557 -7.20 -11.36 -13.77
C GLY A 557 -8.01 -12.52 -13.17
N HIS A 558 -9.34 -12.39 -13.10
CA HIS A 558 -10.27 -13.40 -12.59
C HIS A 558 -10.00 -13.83 -11.14
N LEU A 559 -9.59 -12.89 -10.27
CA LEU A 559 -9.14 -13.21 -8.92
C LEU A 559 -9.46 -12.16 -7.86
N VAL A 560 -9.43 -12.62 -6.61
CA VAL A 560 -9.37 -11.81 -5.39
C VAL A 560 -8.02 -12.07 -4.72
N ALA A 561 -7.11 -11.11 -4.84
CA ALA A 561 -5.76 -11.21 -4.30
C ALA A 561 -5.75 -11.04 -2.77
N LEU A 562 -4.71 -11.54 -2.11
CA LEU A 562 -4.48 -11.36 -0.67
C LEU A 562 -3.26 -10.48 -0.38
N GLY A 563 -3.33 -9.71 0.70
CA GLY A 563 -2.21 -8.94 1.24
C GLY A 563 -2.15 -9.03 2.76
N THR A 564 -0.94 -9.09 3.33
CA THR A 564 -0.75 -9.02 4.79
C THR A 564 -0.42 -7.59 5.19
N ILE A 565 -1.13 -7.05 6.18
CA ILE A 565 -0.87 -5.71 6.70
C ILE A 565 0.16 -5.74 7.83
N HIS A 566 1.17 -4.90 7.71
CA HIS A 566 2.20 -4.68 8.73
C HIS A 566 2.29 -3.20 9.09
N ASP A 567 2.64 -2.91 10.35
CA ASP A 567 2.99 -1.55 10.74
C ASP A 567 4.33 -1.15 10.12
N ASN A 568 4.43 0.09 9.62
CA ASN A 568 5.65 0.66 9.07
C ASN A 568 5.76 2.13 9.46
N GLY A 569 6.39 2.38 10.62
CA GLY A 569 6.43 3.71 11.21
C GLY A 569 5.01 4.22 11.49
N SER A 570 4.70 5.42 10.99
CA SER A 570 3.38 6.04 11.14
C SER A 570 2.35 5.51 10.15
N LEU A 571 2.80 4.84 9.10
CA LEU A 571 1.96 4.25 8.06
C LEU A 571 1.88 2.73 8.25
N LYS A 572 1.37 2.05 7.22
CA LYS A 572 1.32 0.60 7.11
C LYS A 572 1.94 0.17 5.78
N THR A 573 2.24 -1.12 5.67
CA THR A 573 2.67 -1.75 4.42
C THR A 573 1.80 -2.97 4.18
N THR A 574 1.34 -3.14 2.94
CA THR A 574 0.62 -4.31 2.45
C THR A 574 1.59 -5.22 1.72
N VAL A 575 1.97 -6.33 2.35
CA VAL A 575 2.78 -7.36 1.71
C VAL A 575 1.86 -8.23 0.86
N MET A 576 1.85 -8.01 -0.46
CA MET A 576 1.02 -8.77 -1.40
C MET A 576 1.47 -10.23 -1.44
N ARG A 577 0.51 -11.17 -1.40
CA ARG A 577 0.77 -12.61 -1.40
C ARG A 577 0.71 -13.18 -2.82
N GLY A 578 1.48 -14.24 -3.05
CA GLY A 578 1.38 -15.07 -4.26
C GLY A 578 0.12 -15.93 -4.33
N ASN A 579 -0.51 -16.18 -3.17
CA ASN A 579 -1.74 -16.95 -3.05
C ASN A 579 -2.94 -16.00 -3.03
N ASN A 580 -4.02 -16.39 -3.70
CA ASN A 580 -5.26 -15.62 -3.78
C ASN A 580 -6.30 -16.18 -2.81
N LEU A 581 -7.26 -15.34 -2.41
CA LEU A 581 -8.46 -15.77 -1.70
C LEU A 581 -9.40 -16.52 -2.66
N PHE A 582 -9.44 -16.09 -3.91
CA PHE A 582 -10.21 -16.69 -4.97
C PHE A 582 -9.48 -16.47 -6.30
N ALA A 583 -9.43 -17.48 -7.16
CA ALA A 583 -8.96 -17.31 -8.54
C ALA A 583 -9.63 -18.33 -9.46
N SER A 584 -10.09 -17.90 -10.62
CA SER A 584 -10.72 -18.78 -11.62
C SER A 584 -9.90 -18.87 -12.90
N SER A 585 -10.01 -20.01 -13.59
CA SER A 585 -9.58 -20.15 -14.99
C SER A 585 -10.70 -19.89 -16.00
N ASP A 586 -11.94 -19.68 -15.52
CA ASP A 586 -13.06 -19.23 -16.35
C ASP A 586 -12.92 -17.73 -16.66
N ALA A 587 -12.71 -17.40 -17.95
CA ALA A 587 -12.46 -16.04 -18.42
C ALA A 587 -13.65 -15.07 -18.24
N TRP A 588 -14.85 -15.59 -17.92
CA TRP A 588 -16.00 -14.76 -17.59
C TRP A 588 -15.99 -14.28 -16.14
N CYS A 589 -15.28 -14.98 -15.25
CA CYS A 589 -15.31 -14.68 -13.83
C CYS A 589 -14.66 -13.32 -13.53
N ALA A 590 -15.45 -12.37 -13.03
CA ALA A 590 -15.06 -10.99 -12.82
C ALA A 590 -15.44 -10.55 -11.40
N PRO A 591 -14.71 -10.98 -10.36
CA PRO A 591 -14.96 -10.54 -9.00
C PRO A 591 -14.72 -9.03 -8.87
N VAL A 592 -15.74 -8.26 -8.56
CA VAL A 592 -15.67 -6.78 -8.47
C VAL A 592 -15.79 -6.27 -7.04
N ALA A 593 -16.43 -7.04 -6.14
CA ALA A 593 -16.51 -6.75 -4.72
C ALA A 593 -16.36 -8.03 -3.90
N ALA A 594 -15.67 -7.94 -2.78
CA ALA A 594 -15.60 -9.01 -1.79
C ALA A 594 -15.60 -8.40 -0.38
N ARG A 595 -16.20 -9.08 0.61
CA ARG A 595 -16.20 -8.67 2.03
C ARG A 595 -16.71 -9.79 2.96
N PRO A 596 -16.33 -9.79 4.25
CA PRO A 596 -16.92 -10.67 5.25
C PRO A 596 -18.41 -10.36 5.43
N GLY A 597 -19.23 -11.41 5.42
CA GLY A 597 -20.64 -11.33 5.77
C GLY A 597 -20.87 -11.36 7.29
N PRO A 598 -22.09 -11.06 7.75
CA PRO A 598 -22.45 -11.17 9.17
C PRO A 598 -22.41 -12.61 9.70
N ASP A 599 -22.36 -13.61 8.80
CA ASP A 599 -22.19 -15.03 9.07
C ASP A 599 -20.71 -15.45 9.23
N GLY A 600 -19.78 -14.52 8.96
CA GLY A 600 -18.33 -14.72 8.99
C GLY A 600 -17.75 -15.33 7.71
N ALA A 601 -18.59 -15.73 6.75
CA ALA A 601 -18.11 -16.21 5.46
C ALA A 601 -17.52 -15.05 4.65
N MET A 602 -16.61 -15.37 3.72
CA MET A 602 -16.16 -14.38 2.73
C MET A 602 -17.09 -14.41 1.53
N TRP A 603 -17.72 -13.27 1.22
CA TRP A 603 -18.65 -13.13 0.11
C TRP A 603 -17.97 -12.44 -1.06
N ILE A 604 -18.29 -12.87 -2.28
CA ILE A 604 -17.74 -12.33 -3.54
C ILE A 604 -18.90 -12.05 -4.50
N ALA A 605 -19.01 -10.81 -4.96
CA ALA A 605 -19.83 -10.42 -6.09
C ALA A 605 -19.00 -10.62 -7.37
N ASP A 606 -19.36 -11.64 -8.13
CA ASP A 606 -18.80 -11.96 -9.44
C ASP A 606 -19.74 -11.42 -10.50
N TRP A 607 -19.32 -10.34 -11.18
CA TRP A 607 -20.10 -9.70 -12.25
C TRP A 607 -20.45 -10.73 -13.33
N TYR A 608 -19.51 -11.64 -13.63
CA TYR A 608 -19.60 -12.67 -14.65
C TYR A 608 -19.81 -12.15 -16.08
N ASP A 609 -18.81 -11.45 -16.63
CA ASP A 609 -18.84 -10.87 -17.97
C ASP A 609 -17.42 -10.89 -18.57
N PRO A 610 -17.23 -11.34 -19.83
CA PRO A 610 -15.91 -11.35 -20.48
C PRO A 610 -15.42 -9.93 -20.82
N ILE A 611 -16.27 -8.92 -20.73
CA ILE A 611 -16.01 -7.51 -21.09
C ILE A 611 -16.57 -6.55 -20.02
N ILE A 612 -15.80 -6.37 -18.96
CA ILE A 612 -16.12 -5.41 -17.88
C ILE A 612 -15.52 -4.01 -18.08
N GLN A 613 -14.50 -3.89 -18.93
CA GLN A 613 -13.71 -2.67 -19.08
C GLN A 613 -14.35 -1.67 -20.04
N HIS A 614 -14.02 -0.39 -19.88
CA HIS A 614 -14.35 0.65 -20.87
C HIS A 614 -13.67 0.41 -22.22
N ASN A 615 -12.44 -0.12 -22.20
CA ASN A 615 -11.67 -0.49 -23.36
C ASN A 615 -11.83 -2.00 -23.63
N VAL A 616 -12.10 -2.38 -24.88
CA VAL A 616 -12.19 -3.80 -25.28
C VAL A 616 -10.91 -4.25 -25.99
N VAL A 617 -9.79 -4.32 -25.28
CA VAL A 617 -8.56 -4.79 -25.90
C VAL A 617 -8.13 -6.10 -25.26
N PHE A 618 -8.22 -7.19 -26.03
CA PHE A 618 -7.60 -8.46 -25.64
C PHE A 618 -6.23 -8.55 -26.29
N ARG A 619 -5.25 -9.07 -25.54
CA ARG A 619 -3.93 -9.40 -26.06
C ARG A 619 -3.81 -10.90 -26.13
N PHE A 620 -3.45 -11.42 -27.30
CA PHE A 620 -3.15 -12.84 -27.45
C PHE A 620 -1.78 -13.16 -26.82
N TRP A 621 -1.71 -14.17 -25.97
CA TRP A 621 -0.44 -14.71 -25.49
C TRP A 621 0.21 -15.56 -26.57
N ASN A 622 1.32 -15.07 -27.13
CA ASN A 622 2.16 -15.82 -28.03
C ASN A 622 3.28 -16.53 -27.25
N PRO A 623 3.36 -17.88 -27.25
CA PRO A 623 4.39 -18.63 -26.51
C PRO A 623 5.83 -18.25 -26.86
N ALA A 624 6.08 -17.70 -28.06
CA ALA A 624 7.41 -17.31 -28.53
C ALA A 624 7.73 -15.81 -28.37
N ARG A 625 6.73 -14.95 -28.13
CA ARG A 625 6.89 -13.48 -28.13
C ARG A 625 6.23 -12.75 -26.96
N GLY A 626 5.49 -13.45 -26.11
CA GLY A 626 4.66 -12.86 -25.06
C GLY A 626 3.36 -12.28 -25.62
N TYR A 627 2.74 -11.36 -24.88
CA TYR A 627 1.49 -10.74 -25.32
C TYR A 627 1.69 -9.79 -26.52
N ASP A 628 0.91 -9.97 -27.59
CA ASP A 628 0.95 -9.11 -28.78
C ASP A 628 0.43 -7.67 -28.50
N GLN A 629 0.54 -6.79 -29.51
CA GLN A 629 0.07 -5.40 -29.43
C GLN A 629 -1.44 -5.31 -29.20
N PRO A 630 -1.91 -4.31 -28.42
CA PRO A 630 -3.32 -4.16 -28.09
C PRO A 630 -4.13 -3.75 -29.33
N HIS A 631 -5.09 -4.57 -29.73
CA HIS A 631 -6.07 -4.24 -30.78
C HIS A 631 -7.49 -4.65 -30.37
N SER A 632 -8.48 -3.80 -30.64
CA SER A 632 -9.89 -4.11 -30.42
C SER A 632 -10.64 -4.28 -31.74
N PRO A 633 -11.13 -5.49 -32.07
CA PRO A 633 -11.97 -5.69 -33.25
C PRO A 633 -13.48 -5.54 -32.96
N PHE A 634 -13.90 -5.23 -31.74
CA PHE A 634 -15.29 -5.45 -31.31
C PHE A 634 -16.21 -4.20 -31.37
N GLN A 635 -15.79 -3.12 -32.04
CA GLN A 635 -16.55 -1.87 -32.10
C GLN A 635 -17.63 -1.88 -33.20
N THR A 636 -18.87 -1.62 -32.82
CA THR A 636 -20.03 -1.62 -33.76
C THR A 636 -20.55 -0.23 -34.12
N GLY A 637 -19.94 0.84 -33.56
CA GLY A 637 -20.33 2.24 -33.75
C GLY A 637 -19.24 3.13 -34.36
N ASP A 638 -19.39 4.45 -34.20
CA ASP A 638 -18.43 5.47 -34.65
C ASP A 638 -17.02 5.23 -34.07
N PRO A 639 -15.93 5.74 -34.68
CA PRO A 639 -14.54 5.51 -34.24
C PRO A 639 -14.17 6.03 -32.83
N GLY A 640 -15.12 6.61 -32.10
CA GLY A 640 -14.92 7.16 -30.75
C GLY A 640 -15.63 6.34 -29.66
N PRO A 641 -15.36 6.63 -28.39
CA PRO A 641 -16.09 6.00 -27.29
C PRO A 641 -17.57 6.38 -27.31
N GLY A 642 -18.42 5.51 -26.77
CA GLY A 642 -19.85 5.76 -26.59
C GLY A 642 -20.14 6.80 -25.52
N LYS A 643 -21.43 6.99 -25.19
CA LYS A 643 -21.89 8.04 -24.28
C LYS A 643 -21.29 7.98 -22.87
N GLY A 644 -20.94 6.78 -22.38
CA GLY A 644 -20.30 6.59 -21.09
C GLY A 644 -18.78 6.71 -21.11
N ASN A 645 -18.19 7.16 -22.22
CA ASN A 645 -16.76 7.11 -22.51
C ASN A 645 -16.21 5.66 -22.62
N ALA A 646 -17.04 4.71 -23.04
CA ALA A 646 -16.69 3.31 -23.20
C ALA A 646 -17.00 2.78 -24.61
N TYR A 647 -16.27 1.77 -25.07
CA TYR A 647 -16.54 1.13 -26.36
C TYR A 647 -17.95 0.57 -26.46
N VAL A 648 -18.61 0.77 -27.61
CA VAL A 648 -19.94 0.23 -27.90
C VAL A 648 -19.81 -1.14 -28.58
N THR A 649 -20.17 -2.19 -27.85
CA THR A 649 -20.21 -3.57 -28.35
C THR A 649 -21.44 -4.31 -27.78
N PRO A 650 -22.09 -5.18 -28.58
CA PRO A 650 -23.17 -6.05 -28.10
C PRO A 650 -22.67 -7.27 -27.31
N LEU A 651 -21.35 -7.40 -27.09
CA LEU A 651 -20.74 -8.55 -26.42
C LEU A 651 -20.64 -8.42 -24.90
N ARG A 652 -21.10 -7.31 -24.32
CA ARG A 652 -21.23 -7.19 -22.85
C ARG A 652 -22.44 -7.98 -22.39
N ASP A 653 -22.26 -8.69 -21.30
CA ASP A 653 -23.29 -9.54 -20.74
C ASP A 653 -24.30 -8.74 -19.91
N SER A 654 -25.55 -9.20 -19.92
CA SER A 654 -26.63 -8.65 -19.10
C SER A 654 -27.61 -9.73 -18.67
N GLU A 655 -27.15 -10.99 -18.63
CA GLU A 655 -27.97 -12.18 -18.39
C GLU A 655 -27.43 -13.04 -17.25
N HIS A 656 -26.16 -12.89 -16.88
CA HIS A 656 -25.47 -13.71 -15.89
C HIS A 656 -24.94 -12.88 -14.72
N GLY A 657 -24.67 -13.56 -13.61
CA GLY A 657 -24.07 -12.91 -12.44
C GLY A 657 -24.12 -13.84 -11.24
N ARG A 658 -23.12 -13.75 -10.36
CA ARG A 658 -22.99 -14.74 -9.29
C ARG A 658 -22.55 -14.12 -7.97
N ILE A 659 -23.02 -14.74 -6.90
CA ILE A 659 -22.57 -14.46 -5.55
C ILE A 659 -22.01 -15.75 -4.97
N TRP A 660 -20.74 -15.70 -4.63
CA TRP A 660 -20.02 -16.81 -4.02
C TRP A 660 -19.78 -16.56 -2.54
N ARG A 661 -19.66 -17.66 -1.79
CA ARG A 661 -19.20 -17.68 -0.41
C ARG A 661 -17.99 -18.60 -0.28
N ILE A 662 -17.04 -18.22 0.56
CA ILE A 662 -15.95 -19.08 1.01
C ILE A 662 -16.12 -19.35 2.50
N VAL A 663 -16.14 -20.63 2.85
CA VAL A 663 -16.36 -21.14 4.21
C VAL A 663 -15.36 -22.25 4.53
N PRO A 664 -15.16 -22.60 5.81
CA PRO A 664 -14.32 -23.76 6.17
C PRO A 664 -14.83 -25.05 5.53
N MET A 665 -13.92 -25.97 5.20
CA MET A 665 -14.25 -27.22 4.50
C MET A 665 -15.29 -28.07 5.26
N ASP A 666 -15.07 -28.26 6.57
CA ASP A 666 -15.91 -29.09 7.45
C ASP A 666 -16.89 -28.26 8.31
N GLY A 667 -16.95 -26.94 8.09
CA GLY A 667 -17.73 -25.99 8.89
C GLY A 667 -18.84 -25.33 8.09
N ASN A 668 -19.93 -24.97 8.77
CA ASN A 668 -20.94 -24.08 8.20
C ASN A 668 -20.69 -22.64 8.68
N ALA A 669 -21.11 -21.68 7.86
CA ALA A 669 -21.15 -20.29 8.28
C ALA A 669 -22.00 -20.14 9.56
N ARG A 670 -21.69 -19.14 10.39
CA ARG A 670 -22.44 -18.91 11.61
C ARG A 670 -23.82 -18.38 11.28
N LYS A 671 -24.81 -18.74 12.10
CA LYS A 671 -26.11 -18.08 12.01
C LYS A 671 -25.93 -16.60 12.36
N PRO A 672 -26.43 -15.66 11.53
CA PRO A 672 -26.35 -14.24 11.83
C PRO A 672 -26.94 -13.93 13.21
N LEU A 673 -26.30 -13.02 13.94
CA LEU A 673 -26.81 -12.55 15.22
C LEU A 673 -28.10 -11.76 15.00
N ALA A 674 -29.19 -12.15 15.66
CA ALA A 674 -30.44 -11.42 15.58
C ALA A 674 -30.35 -10.07 16.34
N LEU A 675 -30.14 -8.99 15.60
CA LEU A 675 -30.11 -7.63 16.13
C LEU A 675 -31.53 -7.03 16.13
N ASP A 676 -32.09 -6.76 17.32
CA ASP A 676 -33.45 -6.26 17.49
C ASP A 676 -33.43 -4.84 18.09
N LEU A 677 -33.92 -3.86 17.33
CA LEU A 677 -33.97 -2.45 17.75
C LEU A 677 -34.82 -2.25 19.02
N THR A 678 -35.76 -3.13 19.32
CA THR A 678 -36.58 -3.05 20.54
C THR A 678 -35.87 -3.57 21.78
N LYS A 679 -34.74 -4.28 21.62
CA LYS A 679 -34.01 -4.95 22.69
C LYS A 679 -32.54 -4.46 22.73
N PRO A 680 -32.21 -3.40 23.52
CA PRO A 680 -30.83 -2.88 23.57
C PRO A 680 -29.79 -3.94 23.94
N ALA A 681 -30.17 -4.95 24.73
CA ALA A 681 -29.29 -6.06 25.09
C ALA A 681 -28.75 -6.85 23.88
N THR A 682 -29.53 -7.03 22.81
CA THR A 682 -29.04 -7.73 21.60
C THR A 682 -28.02 -6.87 20.86
N LEU A 683 -28.20 -5.56 20.84
CA LEU A 683 -27.25 -4.63 20.22
C LEU A 683 -25.96 -4.54 21.04
N MET A 684 -26.05 -4.47 22.36
CA MET A 684 -24.88 -4.54 23.25
C MET A 684 -24.09 -5.85 23.09
N ALA A 685 -24.77 -6.97 22.81
CA ALA A 685 -24.12 -8.23 22.46
C ALA A 685 -23.44 -8.16 21.08
N GLY A 686 -24.08 -7.52 20.10
CA GLY A 686 -23.52 -7.30 18.77
C GLY A 686 -22.22 -6.51 18.76
N LEU A 687 -22.03 -5.55 19.68
CA LEU A 687 -20.75 -4.84 19.87
C LEU A 687 -19.58 -5.77 20.24
N LYS A 688 -19.87 -6.96 20.77
CA LYS A 688 -18.88 -7.97 21.16
C LYS A 688 -18.71 -9.08 20.11
N SER A 689 -19.37 -8.94 18.95
CA SER A 689 -19.24 -9.90 17.86
C SER A 689 -17.79 -9.91 17.35
N PRO A 690 -17.24 -11.08 16.98
CA PRO A 690 -15.97 -11.15 16.24
C PRO A 690 -16.08 -10.50 14.85
N SER A 691 -17.28 -10.47 14.25
CA SER A 691 -17.54 -9.81 12.96
C SER A 691 -17.62 -8.28 13.11
N GLN A 692 -16.74 -7.54 12.41
CA GLN A 692 -16.84 -6.07 12.35
C GLN A 692 -18.16 -5.59 11.73
N ALA A 693 -18.69 -6.32 10.73
CA ALA A 693 -19.97 -5.98 10.10
C ALA A 693 -21.10 -5.95 11.15
N VAL A 694 -21.17 -6.96 12.01
CA VAL A 694 -22.17 -7.04 13.09
C VAL A 694 -21.93 -5.95 14.14
N ARG A 695 -20.68 -5.63 14.49
CA ARG A 695 -20.37 -4.56 15.45
C ARG A 695 -20.82 -3.18 14.92
N LEU A 696 -20.55 -2.89 13.64
CA LEU A 696 -20.98 -1.65 12.99
C LEU A 696 -22.51 -1.54 12.91
N GLN A 697 -23.20 -2.64 12.53
CA GLN A 697 -24.66 -2.67 12.54
C GLN A 697 -25.21 -2.41 13.95
N ALA A 698 -24.69 -3.09 14.97
CA ALA A 698 -25.11 -2.89 16.35
C ALA A 698 -24.88 -1.45 16.84
N GLN A 699 -23.74 -0.85 16.51
CA GLN A 699 -23.45 0.56 16.79
C GLN A 699 -24.46 1.50 16.12
N ARG A 700 -24.66 1.34 14.80
CA ARG A 700 -25.62 2.15 14.04
C ARG A 700 -27.03 2.06 14.63
N LEU A 701 -27.50 0.84 14.91
CA LEU A 701 -28.83 0.61 15.47
C LEU A 701 -28.97 1.19 16.89
N LEU A 702 -27.92 1.19 17.71
CA LEU A 702 -27.95 1.87 19.02
C LEU A 702 -28.18 3.37 18.87
N ILE A 703 -27.55 3.99 17.87
CA ILE A 703 -27.68 5.41 17.56
C ILE A 703 -29.06 5.73 17.00
N GLU A 704 -29.51 4.98 15.97
CA GLU A 704 -30.81 5.16 15.31
C GLU A 704 -31.99 5.01 16.28
N ARG A 705 -31.86 4.20 17.33
CA ARG A 705 -32.86 4.11 18.41
C ARG A 705 -33.07 5.44 19.14
N GLY A 706 -32.01 6.24 19.30
CA GLY A 706 -32.05 7.52 20.02
C GLY A 706 -32.53 7.42 21.46
N LYS A 707 -32.27 6.30 22.16
CA LYS A 707 -32.70 6.06 23.55
C LYS A 707 -31.54 6.16 24.53
N GLU A 708 -31.75 6.84 25.65
CA GLU A 708 -30.74 7.00 26.71
C GLU A 708 -30.50 5.71 27.54
N ASP A 709 -31.34 4.68 27.37
CA ASP A 709 -31.25 3.41 28.09
C ASP A 709 -29.94 2.63 27.83
N ALA A 710 -29.27 2.89 26.71
CA ALA A 710 -27.98 2.31 26.36
C ALA A 710 -26.77 3.09 26.95
N VAL A 711 -26.95 4.34 27.38
CA VAL A 711 -25.84 5.22 27.78
C VAL A 711 -25.04 4.66 28.95
N ALA A 712 -25.71 4.24 30.02
CA ALA A 712 -25.04 3.70 31.20
C ALA A 712 -24.30 2.37 30.92
N PRO A 713 -24.91 1.38 30.22
CA PRO A 713 -24.18 0.19 29.78
C PRO A 713 -22.97 0.46 28.88
N LEU A 714 -23.06 1.42 27.95
CA LEU A 714 -21.96 1.80 27.07
C LEU A 714 -20.81 2.45 27.84
N ALA A 715 -21.13 3.41 28.72
CA ALA A 715 -20.17 4.05 29.60
C ALA A 715 -19.43 3.03 30.49
N ALA A 716 -20.16 2.09 31.09
CA ALA A 716 -19.58 1.03 31.91
C ALA A 716 -18.62 0.13 31.12
N LEU A 717 -18.96 -0.20 29.86
CA LEU A 717 -18.08 -0.97 28.97
C LEU A 717 -16.77 -0.23 28.68
N ILE A 718 -16.85 1.07 28.39
CA ILE A 718 -15.66 1.92 28.15
C ILE A 718 -14.78 1.99 29.39
N GLU A 719 -15.36 2.29 30.56
CA GLU A 719 -14.62 2.42 31.81
C GLU A 719 -13.95 1.10 32.23
N GLN A 720 -14.62 -0.04 32.02
CA GLN A 720 -14.07 -1.36 32.29
C GLN A 720 -12.88 -1.64 31.37
N SER A 721 -13.02 -1.41 30.06
CA SER A 721 -11.95 -1.65 29.10
C SER A 721 -10.79 -0.67 29.25
N ALA A 722 -11.03 0.56 29.70
CA ALA A 722 -9.97 1.54 29.96
C ALA A 722 -9.03 1.13 31.09
N LYS A 723 -9.52 0.31 32.03
CA LYS A 723 -8.79 -0.22 33.20
C LYS A 723 -8.28 -1.64 33.01
N ALA A 724 -8.66 -2.31 31.92
CA ALA A 724 -8.27 -3.68 31.68
C ALA A 724 -6.78 -3.78 31.34
N GLU A 725 -6.10 -4.73 31.95
CA GLU A 725 -4.73 -5.10 31.59
C GLU A 725 -4.75 -6.17 30.51
N GLY A 726 -3.95 -6.03 29.46
CA GLY A 726 -3.86 -6.99 28.36
C GLY A 726 -3.47 -6.35 27.03
N SER A 727 -3.14 -7.20 26.05
CA SER A 727 -2.78 -6.81 24.68
C SER A 727 -3.96 -6.88 23.69
N ASP A 728 -5.09 -7.45 24.11
CA ASP A 728 -6.23 -7.64 23.22
C ASP A 728 -6.88 -6.31 22.85
N LYS A 729 -7.24 -6.16 21.57
CA LYS A 729 -7.90 -4.94 21.08
C LYS A 729 -9.28 -4.79 21.73
N PRO A 730 -9.57 -3.67 22.41
CA PRO A 730 -10.86 -3.45 23.06
C PRO A 730 -11.93 -2.96 22.05
N LEU A 731 -12.16 -3.72 20.99
CA LEU A 731 -13.02 -3.35 19.85
C LEU A 731 -14.45 -3.01 20.28
N ALA A 732 -15.04 -3.77 21.21
CA ALA A 732 -16.38 -3.49 21.72
C ALA A 732 -16.49 -2.12 22.41
N ALA A 733 -15.47 -1.73 23.18
CA ALA A 733 -15.42 -0.42 23.84
C ALA A 733 -15.12 0.70 22.84
N MET A 734 -14.34 0.43 21.79
CA MET A 734 -14.14 1.37 20.67
C MET A 734 -15.48 1.72 20.01
N HIS A 735 -16.27 0.71 19.64
CA HIS A 735 -17.61 0.95 19.08
C HIS A 735 -18.55 1.62 20.09
N ALA A 736 -18.40 1.36 21.39
CA ALA A 736 -19.19 2.03 22.42
C ALA A 736 -18.90 3.53 22.53
N ILE A 737 -17.64 3.96 22.34
CA ILE A 737 -17.28 5.39 22.26
C ILE A 737 -18.09 6.07 21.15
N TRP A 738 -18.10 5.48 19.96
CA TRP A 738 -18.82 6.05 18.81
C TRP A 738 -20.34 5.92 18.90
N ALA A 739 -20.86 4.90 19.58
CA ALA A 739 -22.28 4.84 19.92
C ALA A 739 -22.68 6.01 20.85
N LEU A 740 -21.83 6.37 21.82
CA LEU A 740 -22.07 7.53 22.68
C LEU A 740 -21.89 8.86 21.94
N GLU A 741 -20.94 8.96 21.01
CA GLU A 741 -20.80 10.12 20.10
C GLU A 741 -22.07 10.35 19.29
N GLY A 742 -22.58 9.31 18.62
CA GLY A 742 -23.80 9.40 17.81
C GLY A 742 -25.07 9.67 18.63
N LEU A 743 -25.13 9.28 19.90
CA LEU A 743 -26.22 9.64 20.83
C LEU A 743 -26.11 11.07 21.38
N GLY A 744 -24.98 11.75 21.13
CA GLY A 744 -24.69 13.12 21.53
C GLY A 744 -23.87 13.22 22.82
N LEU A 745 -22.56 13.44 22.68
CA LEU A 745 -21.66 13.73 23.80
C LEU A 745 -21.85 15.17 24.30
N LYS A 746 -22.45 15.33 25.47
CA LYS A 746 -22.59 16.64 26.13
C LYS A 746 -21.57 16.78 27.26
N PRO A 747 -20.76 17.85 27.30
CA PRO A 747 -19.83 18.11 28.40
C PRO A 747 -20.51 17.98 29.77
N GLY A 748 -19.88 17.24 30.68
CA GLY A 748 -20.41 16.98 32.03
C GLY A 748 -21.42 15.83 32.16
N SER A 749 -21.92 15.27 31.06
CA SER A 749 -22.76 14.05 31.10
C SER A 749 -21.95 12.80 31.48
N ALA A 750 -22.63 11.75 31.93
CA ALA A 750 -21.99 10.46 32.21
C ALA A 750 -21.30 9.87 30.96
N ALA A 751 -21.91 10.02 29.78
CA ALA A 751 -21.32 9.60 28.50
C ALA A 751 -19.99 10.32 28.23
N TYR A 752 -19.99 11.64 28.38
CA TYR A 752 -18.78 12.46 28.22
C TYR A 752 -17.69 12.09 29.22
N GLN A 753 -18.04 11.90 30.49
CA GLN A 753 -17.05 11.53 31.51
C GLN A 753 -16.42 10.17 31.23
N ALA A 754 -17.20 9.20 30.73
CA ALA A 754 -16.67 7.90 30.34
C ALA A 754 -15.66 8.02 29.18
N VAL A 755 -15.98 8.78 28.13
CA VAL A 755 -15.09 8.97 26.97
C VAL A 755 -13.85 9.82 27.32
N ALA A 756 -14.03 10.97 27.97
CA ALA A 756 -12.90 11.81 28.41
C ALA A 756 -12.00 11.08 29.43
N GLY A 757 -12.57 10.23 30.28
CA GLY A 757 -11.84 9.41 31.23
C GLY A 757 -10.84 8.43 30.57
N VAL A 758 -11.10 7.99 29.33
CA VAL A 758 -10.17 7.16 28.54
C VAL A 758 -8.85 7.89 28.30
N LEU A 759 -8.88 9.20 28.07
CA LEU A 759 -7.68 10.01 27.85
C LEU A 759 -6.87 10.14 29.14
N ALA A 760 -7.52 10.28 30.30
CA ALA A 760 -6.83 10.49 31.57
C ALA A 760 -6.32 9.19 32.23
N THR A 761 -6.96 8.05 31.95
CA THR A 761 -6.68 6.79 32.66
C THR A 761 -5.30 6.22 32.25
N PRO A 762 -4.39 5.98 33.21
CA PRO A 762 -3.10 5.33 32.93
C PRO A 762 -3.28 3.90 32.42
N GLY A 763 -2.37 3.42 31.58
CA GLY A 763 -2.40 2.03 31.08
C GLY A 763 -3.49 1.71 30.04
N THR A 764 -4.45 2.60 29.80
CA THR A 764 -5.48 2.41 28.75
C THR A 764 -4.87 2.09 27.39
N HIS A 765 -5.50 1.14 26.69
CA HIS A 765 -5.06 0.70 25.37
C HIS A 765 -5.01 1.87 24.36
N PRO A 766 -3.94 2.02 23.56
CA PRO A 766 -3.79 3.15 22.63
C PRO A 766 -4.95 3.32 21.63
N LEU A 767 -5.52 2.22 21.15
CA LEU A 767 -6.71 2.25 20.27
C LEU A 767 -7.87 3.05 20.89
N LEU A 768 -8.22 2.80 22.16
CA LEU A 768 -9.32 3.54 22.80
C LEU A 768 -8.99 5.02 22.95
N ARG A 769 -7.74 5.36 23.28
CA ARG A 769 -7.33 6.77 23.39
C ARG A 769 -7.46 7.50 22.05
N ARG A 770 -7.01 6.86 20.96
CA ARG A 770 -7.15 7.41 19.61
C ARG A 770 -8.62 7.70 19.28
N HIS A 771 -9.53 6.76 19.54
CA HIS A 771 -10.94 6.95 19.23
C HIS A 771 -11.65 7.91 20.19
N ALA A 772 -11.26 7.96 21.48
CA ALA A 772 -11.78 8.97 22.41
C ALA A 772 -11.32 10.38 22.02
N LEU A 773 -10.07 10.55 21.59
CA LEU A 773 -9.53 11.79 21.06
C LEU A 773 -10.34 12.27 19.85
N ALA A 774 -10.57 11.37 18.88
CA ALA A 774 -11.33 11.69 17.67
C ALA A 774 -12.81 11.99 17.95
N ALA A 775 -13.47 11.23 18.85
CA ALA A 775 -14.89 11.40 19.17
C ALA A 775 -15.19 12.67 19.97
N LEU A 776 -14.25 13.15 20.79
CA LEU A 776 -14.38 14.42 21.50
C LEU A 776 -14.10 15.62 20.59
N GLY A 777 -13.18 15.45 19.63
CA GLY A 777 -12.72 16.51 18.73
C GLY A 777 -11.52 17.28 19.30
N ALA A 778 -10.70 17.81 18.40
CA ALA A 778 -9.42 18.45 18.75
C ALA A 778 -9.55 19.68 19.67
N ASP A 779 -10.66 20.43 19.55
CA ASP A 779 -10.93 21.63 20.34
C ASP A 779 -11.66 21.35 21.68
N ASP A 780 -11.92 20.09 22.02
CA ASP A 780 -12.51 19.76 23.31
C ASP A 780 -11.55 20.12 24.47
N PRO A 781 -12.03 20.75 25.56
CA PRO A 781 -11.17 21.15 26.67
C PRO A 781 -10.38 20.01 27.31
N ALA A 782 -10.94 18.80 27.39
CA ALA A 782 -10.22 17.64 27.93
C ALA A 782 -9.11 17.16 26.99
N VAL A 783 -9.34 17.26 25.67
CA VAL A 783 -8.33 16.96 24.65
C VAL A 783 -7.18 17.97 24.73
N ILE A 784 -7.46 19.27 24.65
CA ILE A 784 -6.44 20.34 24.73
C ILE A 784 -5.57 20.19 25.97
N GLN A 785 -6.19 19.92 27.13
CA GLN A 785 -5.48 19.76 28.39
C GLN A 785 -4.51 18.56 28.38
N LEU A 786 -4.89 17.44 27.74
CA LEU A 786 -4.14 16.18 27.80
C LEU A 786 -3.23 15.94 26.58
N LEU A 787 -3.40 16.69 25.48
CA LEU A 787 -2.59 16.56 24.27
C LEU A 787 -1.07 16.61 24.53
N PRO A 788 -0.54 17.53 25.36
CA PRO A 788 0.90 17.54 25.70
C PRO A 788 1.39 16.23 26.31
N GLU A 789 0.61 15.64 27.22
CA GLU A 789 0.94 14.37 27.87
C GLU A 789 0.80 13.20 26.88
N LEU A 790 -0.25 13.21 26.06
CA LEU A 790 -0.52 12.22 25.02
C LEU A 790 0.62 12.13 24.00
N LEU A 791 1.15 13.26 23.55
CA LEU A 791 2.32 13.32 22.66
C LEU A 791 3.56 12.70 23.30
N ALA A 792 3.81 13.00 24.57
CA ALA A 792 4.99 12.53 25.29
C ALA A 792 4.96 11.01 25.59
N ARG A 793 3.76 10.43 25.74
CA ARG A 793 3.59 9.01 26.11
C ARG A 793 3.20 8.08 24.95
N ALA A 794 3.19 8.57 23.72
CA ALA A 794 2.77 7.77 22.57
C ALA A 794 3.66 6.53 22.41
N SER A 795 3.03 5.34 22.39
CA SER A 795 3.73 4.06 22.42
C SER A 795 4.25 3.57 21.06
N SER A 796 3.91 4.27 19.98
CA SER A 796 4.27 3.91 18.60
C SER A 796 4.20 5.14 17.70
N PRO A 797 4.93 5.20 16.58
CA PRO A 797 4.84 6.29 15.62
C PRO A 797 3.41 6.52 15.09
N ARG A 798 2.66 5.45 14.80
CA ARG A 798 1.25 5.55 14.38
C ARG A 798 0.36 6.28 15.39
N ASN A 799 0.40 5.90 16.66
CA ASN A 799 -0.35 6.61 17.71
C ASN A 799 0.12 8.06 17.90
N GLN A 800 1.42 8.32 17.74
CA GLN A 800 1.96 9.67 17.81
C GLN A 800 1.45 10.53 16.64
N LEU A 801 1.32 9.96 15.44
CA LEU A 801 0.74 10.64 14.28
C LEU A 801 -0.70 11.11 14.57
N PHE A 802 -1.56 10.27 15.16
CA PHE A 802 -2.93 10.70 15.50
C PHE A 802 -2.97 11.85 16.51
N ASN A 803 -2.09 11.84 17.50
CA ASN A 803 -1.98 12.96 18.44
C ASN A 803 -1.48 14.24 17.74
N LEU A 804 -0.54 14.11 16.79
CA LEU A 804 -0.04 15.24 16.00
C LEU A 804 -1.09 15.82 15.06
N ILE A 805 -1.91 14.97 14.42
CA ILE A 805 -3.06 15.41 13.61
C ILE A 805 -4.02 16.21 14.49
N ALA A 806 -4.35 15.73 15.69
CA ALA A 806 -5.16 16.50 16.63
C ALA A 806 -4.51 17.86 16.98
N CYS A 807 -3.19 17.92 17.19
CA CYS A 807 -2.49 19.20 17.39
C CYS A 807 -2.56 20.14 16.18
N ALA A 808 -2.62 19.60 14.96
CA ALA A 808 -2.80 20.35 13.71
C ALA A 808 -4.23 20.84 13.48
N GLU A 809 -5.21 20.28 14.18
CA GLU A 809 -6.61 20.71 14.12
C GLU A 809 -6.98 21.64 15.30
N THR A 810 -6.35 21.41 16.46
CA THR A 810 -6.58 22.16 17.70
C THR A 810 -6.28 23.65 17.53
N SER A 811 -7.15 24.50 18.08
CA SER A 811 -6.94 25.95 18.17
C SER A 811 -5.63 26.31 18.89
N PRO A 812 -5.00 27.47 18.58
CA PRO A 812 -3.74 27.85 19.20
C PRO A 812 -3.74 27.78 20.73
N ASN A 813 -2.78 27.06 21.30
CA ASN A 813 -2.60 26.86 22.73
C ASN A 813 -1.11 26.71 23.08
N ASP A 814 -0.62 27.49 24.04
CA ASP A 814 0.81 27.52 24.40
C ASP A 814 1.34 26.17 24.91
N GLY A 815 0.51 25.38 25.62
CA GLY A 815 0.89 24.06 26.10
C GLY A 815 1.06 23.05 24.96
N VAL A 816 0.13 23.07 23.99
CA VAL A 816 0.21 22.25 22.77
C VAL A 816 1.40 22.68 21.92
N ALA A 817 1.57 23.99 21.69
CA ALA A 817 2.70 24.54 20.97
C ALA A 817 4.04 24.12 21.57
N LYS A 818 4.16 24.17 22.90
CA LYS A 818 5.36 23.70 23.61
C LYS A 818 5.61 22.21 23.45
N ALA A 819 4.58 21.38 23.54
CA ALA A 819 4.73 19.94 23.34
C ALA A 819 5.19 19.59 21.92
N VAL A 820 4.59 20.23 20.92
CA VAL A 820 4.96 20.06 19.49
C VAL A 820 6.39 20.52 19.25
N TRP A 821 6.77 21.71 19.75
CA TRP A 821 8.13 22.24 19.63
C TRP A 821 9.18 21.34 20.30
N HIS A 822 8.88 20.86 21.50
CA HIS A 822 9.74 19.94 22.23
C HIS A 822 9.94 18.64 21.44
N LEU A 823 8.86 18.03 20.93
CA LEU A 823 8.93 16.81 20.12
C LEU A 823 9.73 17.04 18.83
N ALA A 824 9.54 18.18 18.17
CA ALA A 824 10.27 18.52 16.96
C ALA A 824 11.80 18.55 17.19
N ASN A 825 12.26 19.02 18.35
CA ASN A 825 13.69 19.19 18.65
C ASN A 825 14.33 18.01 19.40
N HIS A 826 13.55 17.23 20.15
CA HIS A 826 14.06 16.17 21.01
C HIS A 826 13.52 14.79 20.67
N GLY A 827 12.62 14.67 19.69
CA GLY A 827 12.11 13.39 19.21
C GLY A 827 13.19 12.61 18.49
N SER A 828 13.59 11.47 19.05
CA SER A 828 14.46 10.52 18.36
C SER A 828 13.72 9.88 17.19
N SER A 829 14.34 9.85 16.01
CA SER A 829 13.90 9.08 14.82
C SER A 829 12.45 9.29 14.37
N LEU A 830 12.06 10.55 14.09
CA LEU A 830 10.80 10.88 13.42
C LEU A 830 10.81 10.42 11.95
N ASP A 831 9.72 9.81 11.48
CA ASP A 831 9.52 9.53 10.05
C ASP A 831 8.98 10.77 9.28
N ASP A 832 8.92 10.68 7.94
CA ASP A 832 8.49 11.80 7.09
C ASP A 832 7.04 12.22 7.34
N THR A 833 6.15 11.28 7.66
CA THR A 833 4.74 11.60 7.92
C THR A 833 4.61 12.34 9.26
N GLN A 834 5.39 11.96 10.27
CA GLN A 834 5.43 12.69 11.54
C GLN A 834 6.02 14.08 11.39
N ARG A 835 7.09 14.24 10.60
CA ARG A 835 7.67 15.55 10.29
C ARG A 835 6.64 16.48 9.66
N GLU A 836 5.89 15.98 8.69
CA GLU A 836 4.82 16.73 8.05
C GLU A 836 3.70 17.10 9.05
N ALA A 837 3.23 16.14 9.84
CA ALA A 837 2.21 16.42 10.86
C ALA A 837 2.67 17.44 11.92
N ILE A 838 3.94 17.39 12.33
CA ILE A 838 4.54 18.42 13.22
C ILE A 838 4.56 19.77 12.52
N ARG A 839 4.96 19.84 11.25
CA ARG A 839 4.95 21.09 10.48
C ARG A 839 3.54 21.67 10.41
N LEU A 840 2.53 20.87 10.09
CA LEU A 840 1.13 21.31 10.09
C LEU A 840 0.69 21.82 11.47
N ALA A 841 1.03 21.11 12.54
CA ALA A 841 0.77 21.56 13.90
C ALA A 841 1.48 22.89 14.22
N MET A 842 2.73 23.08 13.80
CA MET A 842 3.44 24.35 13.97
C MET A 842 2.72 25.51 13.27
N HIS A 843 2.25 25.31 12.03
CA HIS A 843 1.46 26.28 11.29
C HIS A 843 0.12 26.59 11.96
N ARG A 844 -0.59 25.57 12.45
CA ARG A 844 -1.86 25.75 13.17
C ARG A 844 -1.68 26.54 14.45
N GLN A 845 -0.66 26.20 15.25
CA GLN A 845 -0.37 26.86 16.53
C GLN A 845 0.16 28.29 16.34
N GLY A 846 0.68 28.63 15.16
CA GLY A 846 0.90 30.01 14.72
C GLY A 846 1.75 30.85 15.69
N PHE A 847 1.18 31.95 16.19
CA PHE A 847 1.90 32.85 17.10
C PHE A 847 2.32 32.18 18.40
N SER A 848 1.52 31.28 18.97
CA SER A 848 1.90 30.51 20.17
C SER A 848 3.14 29.64 19.90
N MET A 849 3.22 28.99 18.73
CA MET A 849 4.40 28.25 18.32
C MET A 849 5.64 29.15 18.23
N LEU A 850 5.50 30.31 17.58
CA LEU A 850 6.62 31.23 17.43
C LEU A 850 7.09 31.80 18.77
N ALA A 851 6.16 32.19 19.65
CA ALA A 851 6.47 32.72 20.97
C ALA A 851 7.20 31.69 21.85
N VAL A 852 6.73 30.43 21.85
CA VAL A 852 7.40 29.35 22.59
C VAL A 852 8.80 29.08 22.03
N ALA A 853 8.93 28.94 20.71
CA ALA A 853 10.21 28.63 20.08
C ALA A 853 11.24 29.75 20.30
N VAL A 854 10.87 31.01 20.06
CA VAL A 854 11.77 32.17 20.28
C VAL A 854 12.15 32.30 21.76
N GLY A 855 11.25 31.96 22.69
CA GLY A 855 11.55 31.97 24.12
C GLY A 855 12.53 30.88 24.58
N GLU A 856 12.68 29.78 23.83
CA GLU A 856 13.60 28.67 24.15
C GLU A 856 14.92 28.75 23.36
N LEU A 857 14.97 29.49 22.25
CA LEU A 857 16.17 29.65 21.43
C LEU A 857 17.10 30.73 21.99
N GLU A 858 18.39 30.43 22.09
CA GLU A 858 19.40 31.38 22.55
C GLU A 858 19.76 32.41 21.47
N ASP A 859 20.47 32.02 20.40
CA ASP A 859 20.94 32.97 19.38
C ASP A 859 20.82 32.48 17.92
N LYS A 860 20.36 31.25 17.69
CA LYS A 860 20.21 30.68 16.34
C LYS A 860 19.06 29.70 16.17
N LEU A 861 18.52 29.65 14.95
CA LEU A 861 17.57 28.62 14.55
C LEU A 861 18.25 27.25 14.38
N PRO A 862 17.53 26.13 14.53
CA PRO A 862 18.02 24.82 14.12
C PRO A 862 18.37 24.81 12.62
N GLU A 863 19.53 24.25 12.25
CA GLU A 863 19.99 24.15 10.85
C GLU A 863 19.19 23.11 10.03
N SER A 864 18.31 22.35 10.69
CA SER A 864 17.46 21.31 10.14
C SER A 864 16.08 21.83 9.71
N TRP A 865 15.15 20.92 9.37
CA TRP A 865 13.83 21.26 8.83
C TRP A 865 12.95 22.08 9.79
N GLN A 866 13.14 21.96 11.10
CA GLN A 866 12.40 22.67 12.14
C GLN A 866 12.61 24.18 12.06
N GLY A 867 13.85 24.64 11.82
CA GLY A 867 14.15 26.07 11.66
C GLY A 867 13.46 26.66 10.43
N LYS A 868 13.42 25.90 9.33
CA LYS A 868 12.70 26.29 8.10
C LYS A 868 11.20 26.39 8.35
N ALA A 869 10.59 25.38 8.99
CA ALA A 869 9.18 25.40 9.35
C ALA A 869 8.84 26.61 10.25
N LEU A 870 9.71 26.96 11.21
CA LEU A 870 9.48 28.12 12.07
C LEU A 870 9.52 29.46 11.31
N ILE A 871 10.39 29.59 10.31
CA ILE A 871 10.39 30.74 9.40
C ILE A 871 9.07 30.80 8.62
N GLU A 872 8.60 29.68 8.08
CA GLU A 872 7.31 29.61 7.35
C GLU A 872 6.13 30.05 8.23
N VAL A 873 6.10 29.62 9.50
CA VAL A 873 5.12 30.09 10.50
C VAL A 873 5.21 31.60 10.70
N ALA A 874 6.42 32.15 10.85
CA ALA A 874 6.61 33.60 11.00
C ALA A 874 6.12 34.37 9.76
N GLU A 875 6.38 33.86 8.55
CA GLU A 875 5.89 34.46 7.30
C GLU A 875 4.36 34.40 7.18
N GLN A 876 3.73 33.31 7.61
CA GLN A 876 2.27 33.19 7.68
C GLN A 876 1.68 34.25 8.63
N ILE A 877 2.28 34.42 9.82
CA ILE A 877 1.86 35.44 10.79
C ILE A 877 2.03 36.85 10.20
N ALA A 878 3.13 37.10 9.49
CA ALA A 878 3.43 38.37 8.83
C ALA A 878 2.38 38.76 7.78
N ALA A 879 1.83 37.78 7.07
CA ALA A 879 0.75 37.97 6.10
C ALA A 879 -0.64 38.16 6.75
N GLY A 880 -0.77 37.86 8.04
CA GLY A 880 -2.03 37.87 8.78
C GLY A 880 -2.24 39.09 9.69
N PRO A 881 -3.36 39.11 10.45
CA PRO A 881 -3.69 40.19 11.38
C PRO A 881 -2.73 40.27 12.58
N ASN A 882 -2.00 39.19 12.88
CA ASN A 882 -1.07 39.09 14.01
C ASN A 882 0.33 39.68 13.71
N LYS A 883 0.54 40.30 12.54
CA LYS A 883 1.82 40.94 12.19
C LYS A 883 2.39 41.92 13.24
N PRO A 884 1.59 42.73 14.00
CA PRO A 884 2.18 43.63 15.00
C PRO A 884 2.77 42.86 16.18
N ALA A 885 2.14 41.74 16.55
CA ALA A 885 2.61 40.86 17.63
C ALA A 885 3.91 40.14 17.23
N LEU A 886 4.01 39.70 15.97
CA LEU A 886 5.26 39.15 15.40
C LEU A 886 6.42 40.13 15.54
N VAL A 887 6.23 41.37 15.10
CA VAL A 887 7.26 42.42 15.17
C VAL A 887 7.68 42.66 16.62
N ALA A 888 6.71 42.84 17.52
CA ALA A 888 6.99 43.09 18.93
C ALA A 888 7.73 41.93 19.62
N LEU A 889 7.44 40.68 19.23
CA LEU A 889 8.15 39.49 19.72
C LEU A 889 9.60 39.46 19.23
N LEU A 890 9.82 39.63 17.93
CA LEU A 890 11.16 39.58 17.32
C LEU A 890 12.01 40.82 17.65
N ASP A 891 11.40 41.96 17.99
CA ASP A 891 12.10 43.13 18.53
C ASP A 891 12.79 42.84 19.87
N GLN A 892 12.24 41.91 20.66
CA GLN A 892 12.78 41.49 21.96
C GLN A 892 13.74 40.31 21.85
N ALA A 893 13.82 39.66 20.69
CA ALA A 893 14.71 38.53 20.45
C ALA A 893 16.17 39.01 20.27
N PRO A 894 17.16 38.16 20.58
CA PRO A 894 18.57 38.46 20.30
C PRO A 894 18.81 38.80 18.83
N LEU A 895 19.69 39.78 18.56
CA LEU A 895 19.89 40.33 17.22
C LEU A 895 20.20 39.25 16.17
N ALA A 896 21.05 38.28 16.52
CA ALA A 896 21.41 37.16 15.65
C ALA A 896 20.21 36.29 15.27
N LEU A 897 19.27 36.09 16.20
CA LEU A 897 18.03 35.34 15.94
C LEU A 897 17.06 36.18 15.11
N ARG A 898 16.93 37.48 15.41
CA ARG A 898 16.10 38.43 14.65
C ARG A 898 16.51 38.51 13.18
N GLU A 899 17.82 38.55 12.90
CA GLU A 899 18.36 38.57 11.53
C GLU A 899 17.95 37.34 10.72
N GLN A 900 17.83 36.17 11.37
CA GLN A 900 17.38 34.94 10.72
C GLN A 900 15.89 34.96 10.34
N PHE A 901 15.08 35.82 10.97
CA PHE A 901 13.67 36.07 10.62
C PHE A 901 13.46 37.30 9.71
N ALA A 902 14.53 37.88 9.15
CA ALA A 902 14.43 39.05 8.27
C ALA A 902 13.42 38.91 7.11
N PRO A 903 13.27 37.74 6.44
CA PRO A 903 12.25 37.56 5.40
C PRO A 903 10.81 37.79 5.90
N ALA A 904 10.48 37.25 7.08
CA ALA A 904 9.17 37.42 7.69
C ALA A 904 8.91 38.87 8.12
N LEU A 905 9.92 39.54 8.69
CA LEU A 905 9.83 40.96 9.07
C LEU A 905 9.63 41.86 7.84
N ALA A 906 10.32 41.57 6.74
CA ALA A 906 10.12 42.30 5.48
C ALA A 906 8.68 42.14 4.97
N LYS A 907 8.11 40.92 5.03
CA LYS A 907 6.70 40.65 4.69
C LYS A 907 5.71 41.37 5.63
N ALA A 908 6.05 41.54 6.90
CA ALA A 908 5.23 42.25 7.88
C ALA A 908 5.16 43.78 7.64
N GLY A 909 5.97 44.30 6.71
CA GLY A 909 6.04 45.73 6.40
C GLY A 909 6.88 46.54 7.40
N THR A 910 7.69 45.87 8.23
CA THR A 910 8.76 46.54 8.97
C THR A 910 9.95 46.69 8.05
N GLU A 911 10.43 47.92 7.87
CA GLU A 911 11.75 48.13 7.27
C GLU A 911 12.74 47.27 8.06
N ALA A 912 13.34 46.28 7.38
CA ALA A 912 14.52 45.63 7.91
C ALA A 912 15.51 46.74 8.29
N PRO A 913 16.25 46.64 9.40
CA PRO A 913 17.30 47.61 9.70
C PRO A 913 18.12 47.77 8.43
N GLU A 914 18.15 49.01 7.92
CA GLU A 914 18.68 49.33 6.60
C GLU A 914 20.09 48.74 6.51
N ALA A 915 20.24 47.62 5.80
CA ALA A 915 21.56 47.06 5.55
C ALA A 915 22.32 48.17 4.83
N GLU A 916 23.34 48.71 5.49
CA GLU A 916 24.03 49.93 5.07
C GLU A 916 24.34 49.84 3.57
N LYS A 917 23.57 50.58 2.76
CA LYS A 917 23.60 50.43 1.32
C LYS A 917 25.01 50.80 0.89
N LEU A 918 25.73 49.82 0.34
CA LEU A 918 27.13 50.02 -0.05
C LEU A 918 27.18 51.26 -0.97
N PRO A 919 27.99 52.29 -0.64
CA PRO A 919 28.11 53.47 -1.51
C PRO A 919 28.36 53.05 -2.96
N ASP A 920 27.74 53.72 -3.94
CA ASP A 920 27.77 53.31 -5.36
C ASP A 920 29.19 53.07 -5.90
N HIS A 921 30.17 53.84 -5.41
CA HIS A 921 31.58 53.72 -5.79
C HIS A 921 32.28 52.45 -5.26
N LEU A 922 31.69 51.72 -4.31
CA LEU A 922 32.22 50.47 -3.76
C LEU A 922 31.55 49.23 -4.37
N ILE A 923 30.45 49.38 -5.12
CA ILE A 923 29.76 48.26 -5.78
C ILE A 923 30.70 47.57 -6.78
N ALA A 924 31.41 48.35 -7.59
CA ALA A 924 32.41 47.83 -8.53
C ALA A 924 33.54 47.06 -7.80
N GLY A 925 33.97 47.56 -6.64
CA GLY A 925 34.99 46.90 -5.82
C GLY A 925 34.52 45.59 -5.21
N ARG A 926 33.25 45.53 -4.76
CA ARG A 926 32.61 44.28 -4.31
C ARG A 926 32.57 43.26 -5.43
N ASP A 927 32.08 43.65 -6.61
CA ASP A 927 31.90 42.72 -7.72
C ASP A 927 33.25 42.18 -8.23
N ALA A 928 34.30 43.01 -8.20
CA ALA A 928 35.66 42.60 -8.50
C ALA A 928 36.26 41.68 -7.41
N TYR A 929 36.03 41.97 -6.12
CA TYR A 929 36.41 41.09 -5.01
C TYR A 929 35.77 39.71 -5.13
N MET A 930 34.49 39.67 -5.51
CA MET A 930 33.74 38.42 -5.72
C MET A 930 34.30 37.59 -6.88
N LYS A 931 35.04 38.18 -7.81
CA LYS A 931 35.70 37.46 -8.91
C LYS A 931 37.09 36.97 -8.55
N ALA A 932 37.88 37.78 -7.84
CA ALA A 932 39.32 37.55 -7.68
C ALA A 932 39.74 37.02 -6.30
N CYS A 933 38.95 37.25 -5.25
CA CYS A 933 39.40 37.03 -3.87
C CYS A 933 38.51 36.08 -3.06
N ILE A 934 37.29 35.78 -3.54
CA ILE A 934 36.26 35.04 -2.79
C ILE A 934 36.67 33.60 -2.43
N GLU A 935 37.38 32.90 -3.32
CA GLU A 935 37.69 31.47 -3.11
C GLU A 935 38.52 31.26 -1.85
N CYS A 936 39.43 32.18 -1.56
CA CYS A 936 40.29 32.12 -0.38
C CYS A 936 39.71 32.88 0.81
N HIS A 937 39.14 34.07 0.59
CA HIS A 937 38.74 34.97 1.69
C HIS A 937 37.26 34.92 2.06
N GLN A 938 36.43 34.21 1.27
CA GLN A 938 34.99 34.02 1.44
C GLN A 938 34.18 35.33 1.37
N VAL A 939 32.87 35.24 1.12
CA VAL A 939 31.99 36.44 1.03
C VAL A 939 32.03 37.27 2.33
N THR A 940 32.25 36.61 3.46
CA THR A 940 32.30 37.23 4.79
C THR A 940 33.63 37.89 5.11
N GLY A 941 34.68 37.70 4.28
CA GLY A 941 36.03 38.14 4.56
C GLY A 941 36.70 37.40 5.73
N LEU A 942 36.14 36.29 6.20
CA LEU A 942 36.69 35.52 7.32
C LEU A 942 37.81 34.55 6.92
N GLY A 943 38.04 34.35 5.62
CA GLY A 943 38.98 33.33 5.16
C GLY A 943 38.53 31.91 5.48
N MET A 944 39.43 30.95 5.28
CA MET A 944 39.25 29.56 5.69
C MET A 944 40.13 29.28 6.89
N SER A 945 39.52 28.93 8.02
CA SER A 945 40.22 28.70 9.29
C SER A 945 41.44 27.78 9.11
N GLY A 946 42.57 28.17 9.70
CA GLY A 946 43.84 27.45 9.61
C GLY A 946 44.56 27.47 8.25
N THR A 947 43.92 27.96 7.17
CA THR A 947 44.48 27.94 5.80
C THR A 947 44.65 29.32 5.19
N PHE A 948 43.61 30.15 5.17
CA PHE A 948 43.66 31.52 4.62
C PHE A 948 43.19 32.53 5.67
N PRO A 949 43.95 33.61 5.91
CA PRO A 949 43.66 34.52 7.00
C PRO A 949 42.36 35.31 6.78
N PRO A 950 41.66 35.69 7.88
CA PRO A 950 40.56 36.64 7.79
C PRO A 950 41.07 38.01 7.32
N LEU A 951 40.38 38.61 6.34
CA LEU A 951 40.51 40.03 6.02
C LEU A 951 39.75 40.88 7.05
N LYS A 952 38.61 40.38 7.53
CA LYS A 952 37.72 41.10 8.45
C LYS A 952 38.41 41.37 9.78
N GLY A 953 38.63 42.64 10.10
CA GLY A 953 39.31 43.13 11.28
C GLY A 953 40.82 42.85 11.31
N SER A 954 41.43 42.49 10.17
CA SER A 954 42.87 42.24 10.07
C SER A 954 43.67 43.52 10.28
N GLU A 955 44.75 43.45 11.07
CA GLU A 955 45.70 44.55 11.24
C GLU A 955 46.37 44.96 9.92
N TRP A 956 46.46 44.06 8.94
CA TRP A 956 47.02 44.32 7.61
C TRP A 956 46.03 45.04 6.69
N VAL A 957 44.74 44.79 6.86
CA VAL A 957 43.67 45.52 6.16
C VAL A 957 43.48 46.90 6.77
N ARG A 958 43.59 47.03 8.10
CA ARG A 958 43.42 48.29 8.83
C ARG A 958 44.67 49.18 8.81
N GLY A 959 45.85 48.57 8.60
CA GLY A 959 47.15 49.22 8.61
C GLY A 959 47.42 50.14 7.41
N ASN A 960 48.69 50.28 7.03
CA ASN A 960 49.13 51.20 5.99
C ASN A 960 48.43 50.89 4.64
N PRO A 961 47.71 51.85 4.02
CA PRO A 961 47.01 51.67 2.75
C PRO A 961 47.90 51.15 1.60
N ARG A 962 49.19 51.49 1.58
CA ARG A 962 50.12 50.98 0.56
C ARG A 962 50.54 49.53 0.79
N THR A 963 50.48 49.04 2.03
CA THR A 963 50.84 47.66 2.37
C THR A 963 49.83 46.68 1.78
N ILE A 964 48.52 46.96 1.89
CA ILE A 964 47.50 46.12 1.26
C ILE A 964 47.58 46.14 -0.28
N LEU A 965 47.87 47.29 -0.88
CA LEU A 965 48.09 47.38 -2.34
C LEU A 965 49.32 46.56 -2.78
N ARG A 966 50.40 46.57 -2.00
CA ARG A 966 51.58 45.72 -2.26
C ARG A 966 51.27 44.24 -2.16
N ILE A 967 50.51 43.84 -1.15
CA ILE A 967 50.05 42.45 -0.97
C ILE A 967 49.14 42.04 -2.14
N MET A 968 48.18 42.89 -2.53
CA MET A 968 47.28 42.61 -3.66
C MET A 968 48.01 42.49 -4.99
N LEU A 969 48.96 43.39 -5.29
CA LEU A 969 49.68 43.37 -6.57
C LEU A 969 50.78 42.31 -6.62
N GLY A 970 51.54 42.15 -5.54
CA GLY A 970 52.74 41.29 -5.50
C GLY A 970 52.53 39.92 -4.89
N GLY A 971 51.43 39.70 -4.14
CA GLY A 971 51.21 38.49 -3.35
C GLY A 971 51.97 38.51 -2.03
N LEU A 972 51.76 37.49 -1.20
CA LEU A 972 52.40 37.31 0.10
C LEU A 972 52.84 35.86 0.29
N SER A 973 54.05 35.64 0.81
CA SER A 973 54.59 34.32 1.13
C SER A 973 55.36 34.34 2.45
N GLY A 974 55.27 33.24 3.20
CA GLY A 974 55.83 33.10 4.54
C GLY A 974 54.84 33.46 5.65
N PRO A 975 55.22 33.21 6.92
CA PRO A 975 54.27 33.23 8.02
C PRO A 975 53.77 34.64 8.30
N ILE A 976 52.45 34.80 8.28
CA ILE A 976 51.73 36.00 8.69
C ILE A 976 50.90 35.70 9.93
N GLU A 977 50.93 36.64 10.87
CA GLU A 977 50.03 36.63 12.01
C GLU A 977 48.89 37.60 11.72
N VAL A 978 47.66 37.14 11.91
CA VAL A 978 46.44 37.94 11.80
C VAL A 978 45.57 37.65 13.00
N LYS A 979 45.24 38.68 13.78
CA LYS A 979 44.48 38.54 15.05
C LYS A 979 45.05 37.49 16.03
N GLY A 980 46.37 37.31 16.06
CA GLY A 980 47.03 36.35 16.95
C GLY A 980 47.12 34.92 16.44
N GLU A 981 46.54 34.61 15.27
CA GLU A 981 46.66 33.31 14.60
C GLU A 981 47.69 33.36 13.47
N LYS A 982 48.44 32.27 13.27
CA LYS A 982 49.49 32.17 12.23
C LYS A 982 48.99 31.44 10.99
N PHE A 983 49.30 32.00 9.83
CA PHE A 983 48.99 31.47 8.51
C PHE A 983 50.27 31.46 7.66
N ASP A 984 50.43 30.47 6.79
CA ASP A 984 51.64 30.33 5.96
C ASP A 984 51.33 29.94 4.50
N SER A 985 50.07 30.11 4.09
CA SER A 985 49.66 29.89 2.70
C SER A 985 50.15 31.03 1.80
N VAL A 986 50.57 30.68 0.58
CA VAL A 986 50.99 31.67 -0.42
C VAL A 986 49.77 32.37 -1.01
N MET A 987 49.71 33.69 -0.88
CA MET A 987 48.75 34.52 -1.60
C MET A 987 49.35 34.91 -2.97
N PRO A 988 48.70 34.57 -4.09
CA PRO A 988 49.14 35.02 -5.40
C PRO A 988 48.98 36.54 -5.56
N GLY A 989 49.88 37.15 -6.32
CA GLY A 989 49.75 38.56 -6.71
C GLY A 989 48.79 38.73 -7.89
N HIS A 990 47.96 39.76 -7.82
CA HIS A 990 46.96 40.11 -8.84
C HIS A 990 47.43 41.29 -9.72
N SER A 991 48.72 41.37 -10.03
CA SER A 991 49.28 42.42 -10.90
C SER A 991 48.70 42.45 -12.32
N HIS A 992 47.99 41.40 -12.76
CA HIS A 992 47.31 41.35 -14.05
C HIS A 992 45.98 42.14 -14.09
N ILE A 993 45.40 42.45 -12.93
CA ILE A 993 44.19 43.28 -12.83
C ILE A 993 44.59 44.75 -13.01
N ASP A 994 43.76 45.55 -13.68
CA ASP A 994 44.04 46.97 -13.96
C ASP A 994 44.03 47.87 -12.69
N ASP A 995 44.46 49.11 -12.84
CA ASP A 995 44.64 50.05 -11.72
C ASP A 995 43.31 50.45 -11.10
N GLU A 996 42.28 50.64 -11.93
CA GLU A 996 40.93 50.99 -11.53
C GLU A 996 40.27 49.89 -10.69
N GLU A 997 40.38 48.65 -11.13
CA GLU A 997 39.77 47.50 -10.46
C GLU A 997 40.52 47.12 -9.18
N ILE A 998 41.87 47.13 -9.14
CA ILE A 998 42.62 46.95 -7.88
C ILE A 998 42.29 48.05 -6.86
N ALA A 999 42.20 49.30 -7.30
CA ALA A 999 41.82 50.41 -6.42
C ALA A 999 40.41 50.22 -5.86
N ALA A 1000 39.47 49.78 -6.69
CA ALA A 1000 38.10 49.47 -6.26
C ALA A 1000 38.05 48.31 -5.26
N ILE A 1001 38.76 47.20 -5.52
CA ILE A 1001 38.84 46.04 -4.61
C ILE A 1001 39.43 46.48 -3.27
N ALA A 1002 40.56 47.19 -3.27
CA ALA A 1002 41.21 47.64 -2.04
C ALA A 1002 40.31 48.58 -1.22
N SER A 1003 39.56 49.47 -1.89
CA SER A 1003 38.58 50.36 -1.25
C SER A 1003 37.45 49.56 -0.60
N TYR A 1004 36.91 48.58 -1.32
CA TYR A 1004 35.86 47.71 -0.82
C TYR A 1004 36.35 46.86 0.37
N VAL A 1005 37.52 46.25 0.27
CA VAL A 1005 38.09 45.41 1.34
C VAL A 1005 38.33 46.23 2.62
N ARG A 1006 38.89 47.45 2.51
CA ARG A 1006 39.05 48.32 3.67
C ARG A 1006 37.71 48.80 4.25
N TYR A 1007 36.72 49.08 3.41
CA TYR A 1007 35.38 49.45 3.86
C TYR A 1007 34.65 48.30 4.57
N ALA A 1008 34.47 47.18 3.86
CA ALA A 1008 33.65 46.05 4.30
C ALA A 1008 34.31 45.17 5.36
N PHE A 1009 35.65 45.08 5.34
CA PHE A 1009 36.39 44.19 6.22
C PHE A 1009 37.33 44.93 7.17
N GLY A 1010 37.73 46.17 6.86
CA GLY A 1010 38.53 47.00 7.77
C GLY A 1010 37.71 47.82 8.77
N ASP A 1011 36.39 47.93 8.58
CA ASP A 1011 35.50 48.90 9.25
C ASP A 1011 35.97 50.36 9.06
N LEU A 1012 36.53 50.67 7.89
CA LEU A 1012 37.09 51.98 7.56
C LEU A 1012 36.20 52.73 6.58
N LYS A 1013 35.55 53.81 7.02
CA LYS A 1013 34.78 54.73 6.16
C LYS A 1013 35.70 55.73 5.45
N GLU A 1014 36.68 55.22 4.70
CA GLU A 1014 37.72 56.00 4.02
C GLU A 1014 37.29 56.44 2.61
N LYS A 1015 38.00 57.42 2.04
CA LYS A 1015 37.85 57.76 0.62
C LYS A 1015 38.34 56.58 -0.23
N PRO A 1016 37.70 56.27 -1.38
CA PRO A 1016 38.20 55.23 -2.26
C PRO A 1016 39.62 55.53 -2.73
N PHE A 1017 40.42 54.48 -2.86
CA PHE A 1017 41.78 54.56 -3.39
C PHE A 1017 41.74 55.18 -4.79
N PRO A 1018 42.60 56.16 -5.08
CA PRO A 1018 42.77 56.64 -6.43
C PRO A 1018 43.56 55.60 -7.25
N PRO A 1019 43.16 55.27 -8.48
CA PRO A 1019 43.92 54.36 -9.36
C PRO A 1019 45.39 54.79 -9.56
N ALA A 1020 45.66 56.10 -9.46
CA ALA A 1020 47.01 56.65 -9.51
C ALA A 1020 47.95 56.10 -8.40
N GLU A 1021 47.43 55.72 -7.23
CA GLU A 1021 48.24 55.11 -6.17
C GLU A 1021 48.63 53.66 -6.49
N VAL A 1022 47.73 52.90 -7.13
CA VAL A 1022 48.04 51.55 -7.63
C VAL A 1022 49.11 51.64 -8.71
N LYS A 1023 48.91 52.56 -9.67
CA LYS A 1023 49.85 52.83 -10.76
C LYS A 1023 51.24 53.19 -10.27
N ALA A 1024 51.33 54.00 -9.21
CA ALA A 1024 52.59 54.41 -8.61
C ALA A 1024 53.37 53.26 -7.97
N LEU A 1025 52.69 52.18 -7.56
CA LEU A 1025 53.32 51.00 -6.95
C LEU A 1025 53.73 49.95 -7.99
N ARG A 1026 53.15 49.91 -9.19
CA ARG A 1026 53.51 48.89 -10.20
C ARG A 1026 54.99 48.80 -10.54
N PRO A 1027 55.75 49.90 -10.75
CA PRO A 1027 57.19 49.81 -11.01
C PRO A 1027 57.97 49.14 -9.87
N GLU A 1028 57.49 49.26 -8.63
CA GLU A 1028 58.07 48.59 -7.45
C GLU A 1028 57.86 47.07 -7.53
N ILE A 1029 56.66 46.64 -7.93
CA ILE A 1029 56.29 45.22 -8.10
C ILE A 1029 57.01 44.60 -9.30
N GLU A 1030 57.12 45.32 -10.41
CA GLU A 1030 57.86 44.90 -11.61
C GLU A 1030 59.35 44.74 -11.33
N LYS A 1031 59.97 45.68 -10.58
CA LYS A 1031 61.37 45.58 -10.18
C LYS A 1031 61.65 44.36 -9.29
N ARG A 1032 60.65 43.89 -8.54
CA ARG A 1032 60.69 42.63 -7.78
C ARG A 1032 60.42 41.39 -8.61
N MET A 1033 60.23 41.53 -9.93
CA MET A 1033 59.82 40.45 -10.82
C MET A 1033 58.57 39.71 -10.31
N PHE A 1034 57.63 40.44 -9.70
CA PHE A 1034 56.39 39.90 -9.13
C PHE A 1034 56.60 38.85 -8.02
N ALA A 1035 57.78 38.82 -7.39
CA ALA A 1035 58.02 37.94 -6.25
C ALA A 1035 57.13 38.33 -5.04
N PRO A 1036 56.43 37.37 -4.40
CA PRO A 1036 55.62 37.62 -3.22
C PRO A 1036 56.37 38.34 -2.12
N TRP A 1037 55.66 39.19 -1.39
CA TRP A 1037 56.21 39.88 -0.23
C TRP A 1037 56.32 38.93 0.96
N THR A 1038 57.34 39.11 1.78
CA THR A 1038 57.37 38.55 3.15
C THR A 1038 56.93 39.59 4.17
N VAL A 1039 56.35 39.16 5.29
CA VAL A 1039 55.97 40.04 6.41
C VAL A 1039 57.14 40.90 6.89
N LYS A 1040 58.37 40.37 6.87
CA LYS A 1040 59.60 41.09 7.24
C LYS A 1040 59.90 42.24 6.28
N GLU A 1041 59.72 42.03 4.97
CA GLU A 1041 59.93 43.07 3.96
C GLU A 1041 58.88 44.17 4.07
N LEU A 1042 57.60 43.81 4.22
CA LEU A 1042 56.53 44.80 4.36
C LEU A 1042 56.71 45.68 5.60
N LYS A 1043 57.04 45.08 6.75
CA LYS A 1043 57.34 45.83 7.98
C LYS A 1043 58.59 46.72 7.88
N ALA A 1044 59.54 46.38 7.01
CA ALA A 1044 60.72 47.22 6.77
C ALA A 1044 60.41 48.47 5.94
N LEU A 1045 59.34 48.44 5.13
CA LEU A 1045 58.87 49.57 4.33
C LEU A 1045 57.95 50.52 5.11
N GLU A 1046 57.50 50.12 6.30
CA GLU A 1046 56.65 50.91 7.19
C GLU A 1046 57.43 51.73 8.24
N ARG A 1047 58.75 51.53 8.31
CA ARG A 1047 59.69 52.32 9.14
C ARG A 1047 60.33 53.42 8.29
#